data_AF-A0A8D3BGS2-F1
#
_entry.id   AF-A0A8D3BGS2-F1
#
_cell.length_a   1.000
_cell.length_b   1.000
_cell.length_c   1.000
_cell.angle_alpha   90.00
_cell.angle_beta   90.00
_cell.angle_gamma   90.00
#
_symmetry.space_group_name_H-M   'P 1'
#
loop_
_entity.id
_entity.type
_entity.pdbx_description
1 polymer ?
#
loop_
_entity_poly.entity_id
_entity_poly.type
_entity_poly.pdbx_seq_one_letter_code
_entity_poly.pdbx_strand_id
1 'polypeptide(L)'
;MASNIIVEQQFSHKFTVTVVRAESVTKGALGDLLDTPDPYVELFIPTAPESRKRTKHIDNDINPKWNETFHFILDPNLQNVLELTLMDANYVMDETIGTASFDITKLKVGQTKTEAILIGKATKVYLEMSLEICTKLDLRFSLALCDKEKEFRRTRRERVMLGIKKLLDMEKPRFLPSSPEEVPVIAIAGSGGGFRAMVGFAGVMKALFESGVLDCATYVAGLSGSTWYMSTLYSHNDFPTKGPVDINKELKSRVSSSPFRLLMPQHITNYIQALWSKKALGQPVTFTDIFGMLIGETLIPARMHIKLSEIQEKINQAQSPLPLFTCLHVKPDVSELMFADWVEFSPYEIGMAKYGTFMTPDLFGSKFFMGTAVKKYEENPLHFLMGVWGSAFSILFNRVLGVKDTVGGSTMEEELEQIKPQHIVGEDSMDNDDEPRKAGTENQEAEDDFNRTAKASWAQRMFTSIFSESSLFNTREGRAGKVHNFMLGLNLNTSFAFSPAGEVTCHAPPPEEEVDAVTDPDEFDRIYEPLDVKSKKIHVVDSGLTYNLPYPLILRPQRGVDLIISFDFSARPSDSSPPFKELLLAEKWARMNKLPFPKIDPKVFDREGLKECYVFKPKKGEKNCPTIIHFVLVNINFRQFKAPGVPRETEKEMELADFDIFDDPESPFSTFNFQYSNEAFTRLHDLMEFNTLNNLEVIKEAIKDCIVSRKENPSCRSLSFSLSEIPNKKFLRRDPRPKPWDRLGNDNK
;
A
#
# COMPACT_ATOMS: atom_id res chain seq x y z
N MET A 1 -13.79 -14.19 -22.48
CA MET A 1 -14.41 -14.40 -21.14
C MET A 1 -13.40 -13.98 -20.08
N ALA A 2 -13.80 -13.26 -19.03
CA ALA A 2 -12.86 -12.78 -18.00
C ALA A 2 -12.56 -13.88 -16.96
N SER A 3 -11.29 -14.21 -16.75
CA SER A 3 -10.81 -15.02 -15.63
C SER A 3 -10.71 -14.12 -14.39
N ASN A 4 -11.36 -14.51 -13.29
CA ASN A 4 -11.15 -13.87 -12.00
C ASN A 4 -10.24 -14.78 -11.16
N ILE A 5 -9.16 -14.20 -10.63
CA ILE A 5 -8.29 -14.90 -9.69
C ILE A 5 -8.98 -14.88 -8.33
N ILE A 6 -9.28 -16.06 -7.79
CA ILE A 6 -9.90 -16.22 -6.48
C ILE A 6 -8.96 -17.02 -5.60
N VAL A 7 -8.82 -16.61 -4.34
CA VAL A 7 -8.11 -17.38 -3.32
C VAL A 7 -8.92 -18.65 -3.00
N GLU A 8 -8.30 -19.82 -3.18
CA GLU A 8 -8.93 -21.08 -2.79
C GLU A 8 -9.15 -21.11 -1.27
N GLN A 9 -10.26 -21.72 -0.85
CA GLN A 9 -10.47 -21.97 0.56
C GLN A 9 -9.55 -23.11 1.03
N GLN A 10 -8.54 -22.76 1.80
CA GLN A 10 -7.61 -23.69 2.42
C GLN A 10 -7.80 -23.71 3.94
N PHE A 11 -7.41 -24.82 4.56
CA PHE A 11 -7.32 -24.93 6.01
C PHE A 11 -5.87 -25.28 6.35
N SER A 12 -5.32 -24.58 7.34
CA SER A 12 -4.02 -24.92 7.92
C SER A 12 -4.20 -25.72 9.20
N HIS A 13 -3.18 -26.45 9.60
CA HIS A 13 -3.12 -27.07 10.91
C HIS A 13 -2.25 -26.24 11.85
N LYS A 14 -2.71 -26.05 13.10
CA LYS A 14 -1.89 -25.57 14.21
C LYS A 14 -1.28 -26.78 14.92
N PHE A 15 0.02 -26.96 14.74
CA PHE A 15 0.80 -27.94 15.48
C PHE A 15 1.40 -27.27 16.71
N THR A 16 1.05 -27.78 17.89
CA THR A 16 1.59 -27.32 19.17
C THR A 16 2.52 -28.38 19.71
N VAL A 17 3.72 -27.98 20.12
CA VAL A 17 4.72 -28.86 20.72
C VAL A 17 5.27 -28.23 21.99
N THR A 18 5.16 -28.94 23.11
CA THR A 18 5.76 -28.58 24.38
C THR A 18 7.00 -29.44 24.59
N VAL A 19 8.17 -28.80 24.67
CA VAL A 19 9.41 -29.46 25.07
C VAL A 19 9.40 -29.54 26.59
N VAL A 20 9.10 -30.72 27.12
CA VAL A 20 8.87 -30.91 28.57
C VAL A 20 10.20 -30.99 29.30
N ARG A 21 11.03 -31.98 28.95
CA ARG A 21 12.27 -32.32 29.66
C ARG A 21 13.14 -33.29 28.87
N ALA A 22 14.40 -33.42 29.25
CA ALA A 22 15.27 -34.51 28.83
C ALA A 22 15.75 -35.35 30.02
N GLU A 23 16.18 -36.58 29.75
CA GLU A 23 16.82 -37.47 30.73
C GLU A 23 18.14 -37.98 30.18
N SER A 24 19.15 -38.08 31.05
CA SER A 24 20.47 -38.64 30.75
C SER A 24 21.18 -37.96 29.58
N VAL A 25 21.17 -36.62 29.54
CA VAL A 25 21.96 -35.86 28.55
C VAL A 25 23.45 -36.13 28.80
N THR A 26 24.18 -36.45 27.74
CA THR A 26 25.61 -36.81 27.82
C THR A 26 26.33 -36.51 26.51
N LYS A 27 27.53 -35.95 26.61
CA LYS A 27 28.55 -35.83 25.55
C LYS A 27 29.48 -37.05 25.50
N GLY A 28 29.18 -38.08 26.32
CA GLY A 28 30.04 -39.22 26.60
C GLY A 28 30.90 -38.98 27.85
N ALA A 29 31.36 -40.06 28.48
CA ALA A 29 32.01 -40.01 29.80
C ALA A 29 33.24 -39.08 29.88
N LEU A 30 33.97 -38.90 28.77
CA LEU A 30 35.12 -37.97 28.72
C LEU A 30 34.68 -36.51 28.51
N GLY A 31 33.61 -36.29 27.74
CA GLY A 31 33.05 -34.96 27.47
C GLY A 31 32.38 -34.37 28.71
N ASP A 32 31.56 -35.16 29.41
CA ASP A 32 30.84 -34.72 30.61
C ASP A 32 31.80 -34.38 31.78
N LEU A 33 33.01 -34.94 31.79
CA LEU A 33 34.05 -34.63 32.79
C LEU A 33 34.74 -33.29 32.51
N LEU A 34 34.87 -32.92 31.25
CA LEU A 34 35.48 -31.65 30.82
C LEU A 34 34.50 -30.50 30.93
N ASP A 35 33.23 -30.76 30.58
CA ASP A 35 32.20 -29.76 30.53
C ASP A 35 30.82 -30.41 30.75
N THR A 36 30.14 -30.02 31.83
CA THR A 36 28.81 -30.56 32.12
C THR A 36 27.83 -29.94 31.12
N PRO A 37 26.97 -30.73 30.45
CA PRO A 37 26.09 -30.18 29.42
C PRO A 37 25.21 -29.01 29.91
N ASP A 38 25.10 -27.98 29.07
CA ASP A 38 24.22 -26.82 29.17
C ASP A 38 23.09 -26.94 28.12
N PRO A 39 22.15 -27.91 28.26
CA PRO A 39 21.33 -28.33 27.14
C PRO A 39 20.21 -27.35 26.78
N TYR A 40 19.97 -27.23 25.48
CA TYR A 40 18.75 -26.66 24.91
C TYR A 40 18.27 -27.48 23.71
N VAL A 41 17.00 -27.34 23.37
CA VAL A 41 16.39 -28.06 22.25
C VAL A 41 16.03 -27.09 21.14
N GLU A 42 16.44 -27.42 19.93
CA GLU A 42 16.04 -26.75 18.70
C GLU A 42 15.00 -27.60 17.95
N LEU A 43 13.93 -26.96 17.52
CA LEU A 43 12.83 -27.51 16.72
C LEU A 43 12.89 -26.89 15.33
N PHE A 44 12.89 -27.73 14.30
CA PHE A 44 12.90 -27.30 12.91
C PHE A 44 11.83 -28.02 12.09
N ILE A 45 10.97 -27.27 11.39
CA ILE A 45 10.01 -27.80 10.42
C ILE A 45 10.27 -27.12 9.06
N PRO A 46 10.90 -27.79 8.09
CA PRO A 46 11.30 -27.18 6.82
C PRO A 46 10.15 -26.53 6.03
N THR A 47 8.96 -27.13 6.12
CA THR A 47 7.75 -26.69 5.41
C THR A 47 7.01 -25.54 6.09
N ALA A 48 7.42 -25.14 7.31
CA ALA A 48 6.79 -24.07 8.06
C ALA A 48 7.49 -22.71 7.80
N PRO A 49 6.74 -21.59 7.81
CA PRO A 49 7.30 -20.24 7.57
C PRO A 49 8.25 -19.76 8.69
N GLU A 50 7.97 -20.13 9.93
CA GLU A 50 8.87 -19.96 11.08
C GLU A 50 9.44 -21.32 11.46
N SER A 51 10.23 -21.87 10.54
CA SER A 51 10.70 -23.24 10.58
C SER A 51 11.49 -23.54 11.86
N ARG A 52 12.32 -22.62 12.35
CA ARG A 52 13.21 -22.83 13.50
C ARG A 52 12.73 -22.14 14.78
N LYS A 53 12.68 -22.88 15.90
CA LYS A 53 12.40 -22.39 17.26
C LYS A 53 13.31 -23.11 18.25
N ARG A 54 13.66 -22.49 19.39
CA ARG A 54 14.50 -23.12 20.41
C ARG A 54 14.03 -22.82 21.82
N THR A 55 14.31 -23.73 22.76
CA THR A 55 14.17 -23.49 24.20
C THR A 55 15.30 -22.61 24.72
N LYS A 56 15.17 -22.14 25.97
CA LYS A 56 16.32 -21.65 26.73
C LYS A 56 17.28 -22.80 27.05
N HIS A 57 18.57 -22.49 27.22
CA HIS A 57 19.52 -23.43 27.81
C HIS A 57 19.35 -23.45 29.33
N ILE A 58 19.74 -24.58 29.94
CA ILE A 58 19.80 -24.75 31.39
C ILE A 58 21.22 -25.13 31.74
N ASP A 59 21.87 -24.33 32.57
CA ASP A 59 23.27 -24.52 32.90
C ASP A 59 23.48 -25.80 33.73
N ASN A 60 24.45 -26.62 33.31
CA ASN A 60 25.02 -27.76 34.03
C ASN A 60 23.96 -28.78 34.49
N ASP A 61 22.95 -29.06 33.66
CA ASP A 61 21.84 -29.97 33.99
C ASP A 61 21.69 -31.10 32.97
N ILE A 62 21.98 -32.32 33.40
CA ILE A 62 21.84 -33.53 32.57
C ILE A 62 20.39 -34.08 32.50
N ASN A 63 19.48 -33.52 33.29
CA ASN A 63 18.04 -33.85 33.30
C ASN A 63 17.17 -32.58 33.23
N PRO A 64 17.38 -31.73 32.20
CA PRO A 64 16.77 -30.41 32.11
C PRO A 64 15.25 -30.48 31.98
N LYS A 65 14.55 -29.49 32.56
CA LYS A 65 13.10 -29.32 32.46
C LYS A 65 12.75 -27.94 31.92
N TRP A 66 12.42 -27.86 30.63
CA TRP A 66 12.10 -26.60 29.96
C TRP A 66 10.63 -26.20 30.14
N ASN A 67 9.70 -27.14 29.89
CA ASN A 67 8.25 -26.87 29.84
C ASN A 67 7.89 -25.67 28.93
N GLU A 68 8.57 -25.57 27.78
CA GLU A 68 8.36 -24.49 26.82
C GLU A 68 7.47 -24.97 25.66
N THR A 69 6.42 -24.21 25.35
CA THR A 69 5.45 -24.53 24.30
C THR A 69 5.68 -23.67 23.06
N PHE A 70 5.68 -24.31 21.90
CA PHE A 70 5.84 -23.70 20.59
C PHE A 70 4.65 -24.03 19.68
N HIS A 71 4.36 -23.12 18.75
CA HIS A 71 3.29 -23.28 17.78
C HIS A 71 3.82 -23.14 16.35
N PHE A 72 3.36 -24.01 15.46
CA PHE A 72 3.65 -23.99 14.03
C PHE A 72 2.33 -24.04 13.25
N ILE A 73 2.26 -23.25 12.17
CA ILE A 73 1.15 -23.34 11.21
C ILE A 73 1.65 -24.13 10.01
N LEU A 74 0.93 -25.19 9.66
CA LEU A 74 1.34 -26.20 8.68
C LEU A 74 0.31 -26.31 7.56
N ASP A 75 0.79 -26.55 6.33
CA ASP A 75 -0.04 -26.96 5.21
C ASP A 75 -0.28 -28.48 5.31
N PRO A 76 -1.53 -28.94 5.48
CA PRO A 76 -1.84 -30.37 5.54
C PRO A 76 -1.51 -31.15 4.27
N ASN A 77 -1.32 -30.46 3.14
CA ASN A 77 -0.98 -31.10 1.86
C ASN A 77 0.51 -31.38 1.69
N LEU A 78 1.35 -30.82 2.57
CA LEU A 78 2.80 -31.04 2.58
C LEU A 78 3.19 -32.14 3.57
N GLN A 79 4.32 -32.79 3.30
CA GLN A 79 4.92 -33.74 4.24
C GLN A 79 5.62 -32.98 5.36
N ASN A 80 4.89 -32.74 6.46
CA ASN A 80 5.42 -32.01 7.60
C ASN A 80 6.18 -32.95 8.55
N VAL A 81 7.49 -32.73 8.68
CA VAL A 81 8.38 -33.46 9.58
C VAL A 81 8.97 -32.49 10.60
N LEU A 82 8.89 -32.84 11.88
CA LEU A 82 9.57 -32.13 12.96
C LEU A 82 10.98 -32.70 13.13
N GLU A 83 11.98 -31.89 12.88
CA GLU A 83 13.36 -32.15 13.24
C GLU A 83 13.62 -31.58 14.64
N LEU A 84 14.21 -32.41 15.50
CA LEU A 84 14.52 -32.11 16.88
C LEU A 84 16.03 -32.25 17.06
N THR A 85 16.71 -31.16 17.41
CA THR A 85 18.15 -31.18 17.67
C THR A 85 18.40 -30.81 19.13
N LEU A 86 19.06 -31.69 19.87
CA LEU A 86 19.55 -31.40 21.21
C LEU A 86 20.95 -30.80 21.10
N MET A 87 21.09 -29.62 21.68
CA MET A 87 22.29 -28.80 21.61
C MET A 87 22.84 -28.56 23.01
N ASP A 88 24.12 -28.23 23.07
CA ASP A 88 24.88 -27.85 24.25
C ASP A 88 25.39 -26.42 24.07
N ALA A 89 24.97 -25.51 24.93
CA ALA A 89 25.36 -24.11 24.83
C ALA A 89 26.83 -23.93 25.25
N ASN A 90 27.63 -23.27 24.42
CA ASN A 90 29.06 -23.10 24.65
C ASN A 90 29.50 -21.66 24.39
N TYR A 91 30.50 -21.18 25.14
CA TYR A 91 30.98 -19.78 24.99
C TYR A 91 31.53 -19.46 23.60
N VAL A 92 32.04 -20.46 22.87
CA VAL A 92 32.68 -20.27 21.56
C VAL A 92 31.76 -20.69 20.42
N MET A 93 31.20 -21.90 20.49
CA MET A 93 30.30 -22.44 19.47
C MET A 93 29.49 -23.58 20.08
N ASP A 94 28.16 -23.48 19.99
CA ASP A 94 27.24 -24.50 20.51
C ASP A 94 27.49 -25.87 19.85
N GLU A 95 27.45 -26.95 20.64
CA GLU A 95 27.72 -28.30 20.17
C GLU A 95 26.42 -29.08 19.95
N THR A 96 26.28 -29.74 18.80
CA THR A 96 25.15 -30.63 18.53
C THR A 96 25.35 -31.98 19.20
N ILE A 97 24.58 -32.29 20.25
CA ILE A 97 24.58 -33.59 20.92
C ILE A 97 23.94 -34.66 20.02
N GLY A 98 22.86 -34.30 19.32
CA GLY A 98 22.26 -35.18 18.32
C GLY A 98 20.92 -34.67 17.78
N THR A 99 20.50 -35.29 16.68
CA THR A 99 19.27 -34.94 15.97
C THR A 99 18.35 -36.15 15.85
N ALA A 100 17.05 -35.92 15.93
CA ALA A 100 16.00 -36.90 15.69
C ALA A 100 14.89 -36.25 14.84
N SER A 101 14.02 -37.09 14.25
CA SER A 101 12.88 -36.60 13.47
C SER A 101 11.59 -37.28 13.85
N PHE A 102 10.49 -36.54 13.77
CA PHE A 102 9.14 -37.00 14.05
C PHE A 102 8.20 -36.63 12.90
N ASP A 103 7.57 -37.64 12.31
CA ASP A 103 6.58 -37.45 11.26
C ASP A 103 5.22 -37.05 11.87
N ILE A 104 4.78 -35.82 11.58
CA ILE A 104 3.57 -35.22 12.14
C ILE A 104 2.31 -35.93 11.63
N THR A 105 2.37 -36.64 10.50
CA THR A 105 1.24 -37.42 9.97
C THR A 105 0.79 -38.54 10.92
N LYS A 106 1.64 -38.93 11.88
CA LYS A 106 1.32 -39.91 12.93
C LYS A 106 0.36 -39.36 13.99
N LEU A 107 0.14 -38.04 14.04
CA LEU A 107 -0.81 -37.39 14.94
C LEU A 107 -2.16 -37.20 14.25
N LYS A 108 -3.25 -37.49 14.98
CA LYS A 108 -4.61 -37.17 14.52
C LYS A 108 -5.01 -35.80 15.02
N VAL A 109 -5.80 -35.08 14.20
CA VAL A 109 -6.39 -33.80 14.60
C VAL A 109 -7.23 -33.98 15.87
N GLY A 110 -7.04 -33.08 16.84
CA GLY A 110 -7.72 -33.09 18.14
C GLY A 110 -7.09 -34.03 19.17
N GLN A 111 -6.02 -34.75 18.82
CA GLN A 111 -5.29 -35.62 19.73
C GLN A 111 -4.09 -34.89 20.33
N THR A 112 -3.93 -34.97 21.65
CA THR A 112 -2.67 -34.67 22.34
C THR A 112 -1.92 -35.96 22.62
N LYS A 113 -0.63 -36.01 22.32
CA LYS A 113 0.23 -37.18 22.46
C LYS A 113 1.55 -36.79 23.10
N THR A 114 1.93 -37.49 24.16
CA THR A 114 3.27 -37.39 24.73
C THR A 114 4.16 -38.48 24.11
N GLU A 115 5.32 -38.08 23.60
CA GLU A 115 6.30 -38.96 22.97
C GLU A 115 7.68 -38.78 23.60
N ALA A 116 8.38 -39.90 23.79
CA ALA A 116 9.77 -39.90 24.22
C ALA A 116 10.66 -40.16 23.00
N ILE A 117 11.36 -39.12 22.55
CA ILE A 117 12.26 -39.16 21.40
C ILE A 117 13.66 -39.51 21.91
N LEU A 118 14.21 -40.62 21.42
CA LEU A 118 15.57 -41.02 21.72
C LEU A 118 16.55 -40.23 20.85
N ILE A 119 17.51 -39.56 21.48
CA ILE A 119 18.60 -38.84 20.82
C ILE A 119 19.91 -39.53 21.17
N GLY A 120 20.68 -39.90 20.14
CA GLY A 120 21.90 -40.69 20.33
C GLY A 120 21.59 -42.09 20.89
N LYS A 121 22.38 -42.53 21.89
CA LYS A 121 22.29 -43.89 22.45
C LYS A 121 21.54 -43.99 23.78
N ALA A 122 21.42 -42.88 24.53
CA ALA A 122 20.96 -42.90 25.92
C ALA A 122 19.95 -41.79 26.24
N THR A 123 20.09 -40.63 25.63
CA THR A 123 19.31 -39.43 25.97
C THR A 123 17.88 -39.54 25.47
N LYS A 124 16.90 -39.25 26.33
CA LYS A 124 15.47 -39.19 25.96
C LYS A 124 14.95 -37.78 26.13
N VAL A 125 14.32 -37.24 25.10
CA VAL A 125 13.62 -35.94 25.14
C VAL A 125 12.12 -36.20 25.10
N TYR A 126 11.40 -35.65 26.06
CA TYR A 126 9.95 -35.81 26.18
C TYR A 126 9.25 -34.61 25.54
N LEU A 127 8.45 -34.87 24.52
CA LEU A 127 7.62 -33.89 23.85
C LEU A 127 6.15 -34.17 24.09
N GLU A 128 5.36 -33.15 24.38
CA GLU A 128 3.90 -33.21 24.31
C GLU A 128 3.44 -32.47 23.06
N MET A 129 2.71 -33.16 22.19
CA MET A 129 2.35 -32.66 20.86
C MET A 129 0.84 -32.72 20.65
N SER A 130 0.27 -31.67 20.07
CA SER A 130 -1.13 -31.64 19.63
C SER A 130 -1.28 -31.03 18.25
N LEU A 131 -2.33 -31.43 17.55
CA LEU A 131 -2.65 -30.95 16.20
C LEU A 131 -4.10 -30.47 16.15
N GLU A 132 -4.32 -29.22 15.74
CA GLU A 132 -5.63 -28.59 15.66
C GLU A 132 -5.88 -28.02 14.25
N ILE A 133 -7.14 -27.92 13.83
CA ILE A 133 -7.48 -27.23 12.58
C ILE A 133 -7.62 -25.74 12.85
N CYS A 134 -6.91 -24.91 12.07
CA CYS A 134 -7.11 -23.47 12.06
C CYS A 134 -8.39 -23.14 11.30
N THR A 135 -9.44 -22.77 12.03
CA THR A 135 -10.72 -22.35 11.43
C THR A 135 -10.86 -20.84 11.30
N LYS A 136 -10.12 -20.08 12.13
CA LYS A 136 -10.12 -18.62 12.11
C LYS A 136 -8.94 -18.12 11.28
N LEU A 137 -9.25 -17.45 10.19
CA LEU A 137 -8.28 -16.74 9.35
C LEU A 137 -8.21 -15.28 9.79
N ASP A 138 -7.01 -14.72 9.76
CA ASP A 138 -6.79 -13.29 10.03
C ASP A 138 -6.97 -12.45 8.75
N LEU A 139 -6.81 -13.08 7.58
CA LEU A 139 -7.15 -12.48 6.30
C LEU A 139 -8.64 -12.62 5.99
N ARG A 140 -9.19 -11.55 5.42
CA ARG A 140 -10.53 -11.49 4.86
C ARG A 140 -10.48 -11.74 3.35
N PHE A 141 -11.14 -12.80 2.90
CA PHE A 141 -11.26 -13.15 1.48
C PHE A 141 -12.66 -12.82 0.95
N SER A 142 -12.83 -11.63 0.38
CA SER A 142 -14.03 -11.30 -0.41
C SER A 142 -13.86 -9.97 -1.15
N LEU A 143 -14.44 -9.90 -2.35
CA LEU A 143 -14.49 -8.69 -3.18
C LEU A 143 -15.41 -7.60 -2.58
N ALA A 144 -16.37 -7.97 -1.72
CA ALA A 144 -17.25 -7.01 -1.07
C ALA A 144 -16.47 -6.04 -0.17
N LEU A 145 -17.06 -4.88 0.14
CA LEU A 145 -16.52 -3.97 1.17
C LEU A 145 -16.55 -4.66 2.55
N CYS A 146 -15.63 -4.31 3.45
CA CYS A 146 -15.73 -4.74 4.84
C CYS A 146 -16.95 -4.14 5.54
N ASP A 147 -17.36 -4.76 6.64
CA ASP A 147 -18.56 -4.34 7.37
C ASP A 147 -18.42 -2.94 7.98
N LYS A 148 -17.20 -2.55 8.38
CA LYS A 148 -16.92 -1.17 8.84
C LYS A 148 -17.12 -0.13 7.74
N GLU A 149 -16.67 -0.40 6.50
CA GLU A 149 -16.89 0.52 5.37
C GLU A 149 -18.37 0.57 4.97
N LYS A 150 -19.08 -0.57 4.97
CA LYS A 150 -20.54 -0.59 4.73
C LYS A 150 -21.29 0.25 5.76
N GLU A 151 -20.94 0.11 7.03
CA GLU A 151 -21.54 0.86 8.13
C GLU A 151 -21.24 2.36 8.03
N PHE A 152 -19.99 2.70 7.75
CA PHE A 152 -19.57 4.07 7.47
C PHE A 152 -20.41 4.67 6.34
N ARG A 153 -20.56 3.97 5.21
CA ARG A 153 -21.34 4.47 4.07
C ARG A 153 -22.81 4.69 4.41
N ARG A 154 -23.42 3.78 5.18
CA ARG A 154 -24.80 3.89 5.63
C ARG A 154 -25.00 5.19 6.42
N THR A 155 -24.12 5.46 7.38
CA THR A 155 -24.17 6.66 8.23
C THR A 155 -23.78 7.93 7.46
N ARG A 156 -22.72 7.86 6.62
CA ARG A 156 -22.22 9.01 5.84
C ARG A 156 -23.26 9.50 4.83
N ARG A 157 -24.04 8.60 4.25
CA ARG A 157 -25.07 8.93 3.25
C ARG A 157 -26.09 9.95 3.75
N GLU A 158 -26.51 9.84 5.01
CA GLU A 158 -27.42 10.81 5.62
C GLU A 158 -26.76 12.18 5.77
N ARG A 159 -25.50 12.23 6.18
CA ARG A 159 -24.72 13.47 6.29
C ARG A 159 -24.48 14.11 4.92
N VAL A 160 -24.14 13.31 3.92
CA VAL A 160 -23.98 13.77 2.53
C VAL A 160 -25.29 14.34 1.99
N MET A 161 -26.43 13.72 2.29
CA MET A 161 -27.74 14.26 1.91
C MET A 161 -27.96 15.66 2.50
N LEU A 162 -27.60 15.86 3.77
CA LEU A 162 -27.69 17.18 4.43
C LEU A 162 -26.69 18.18 3.83
N GLY A 163 -25.44 17.75 3.58
CA GLY A 163 -24.41 18.56 2.93
C GLY A 163 -24.87 19.05 1.55
N ILE A 164 -25.41 18.16 0.72
CA ILE A 164 -25.94 18.50 -0.61
C ILE A 164 -27.11 19.48 -0.50
N LYS A 165 -28.04 19.25 0.43
CA LYS A 165 -29.18 20.16 0.65
C LYS A 165 -28.74 21.56 1.09
N LYS A 166 -27.66 21.64 1.87
CA LYS A 166 -27.07 22.92 2.29
C LYS A 166 -26.31 23.60 1.15
N LEU A 167 -25.56 22.84 0.36
CA LEU A 167 -24.77 23.36 -0.77
C LEU A 167 -25.64 23.87 -1.93
N LEU A 168 -26.82 23.26 -2.12
CA LEU A 168 -27.76 23.52 -3.20
C LEU A 168 -29.09 24.10 -2.69
N ASP A 169 -29.09 24.81 -1.57
CA ASP A 169 -30.29 25.29 -0.88
C ASP A 169 -31.21 26.20 -1.74
N MET A 170 -30.62 26.94 -2.68
CA MET A 170 -31.35 27.80 -3.63
C MET A 170 -31.90 27.06 -4.87
N GLU A 171 -31.58 25.77 -5.03
CA GLU A 171 -31.95 25.00 -6.22
C GLU A 171 -33.35 24.41 -6.16
N LYS A 172 -33.91 24.09 -7.34
CA LYS A 172 -35.24 23.49 -7.45
C LYS A 172 -35.26 22.09 -6.78
N PRO A 173 -36.38 21.66 -6.16
CA PRO A 173 -36.48 20.34 -5.50
C PRO A 173 -36.11 19.14 -6.38
N ARG A 174 -36.26 19.25 -7.70
CA ARG A 174 -35.84 18.20 -8.65
C ARG A 174 -34.34 17.88 -8.54
N PHE A 175 -33.53 18.86 -8.17
CA PHE A 175 -32.07 18.78 -8.06
C PHE A 175 -31.59 18.42 -6.64
N LEU A 176 -32.51 18.21 -5.70
CA LEU A 176 -32.20 17.84 -4.33
C LEU A 176 -32.57 16.38 -4.06
N PRO A 177 -31.78 15.63 -3.27
CA PRO A 177 -32.15 14.28 -2.88
C PRO A 177 -33.32 14.29 -1.90
N SER A 178 -34.38 13.56 -2.23
CA SER A 178 -35.57 13.35 -1.40
C SER A 178 -35.45 12.10 -0.53
N SER A 179 -34.66 11.12 -0.95
CA SER A 179 -34.39 9.88 -0.21
C SER A 179 -32.89 9.53 -0.22
N PRO A 180 -32.40 8.69 0.72
CA PRO A 180 -31.00 8.28 0.77
C PRO A 180 -30.50 7.60 -0.53
N GLU A 181 -31.37 6.91 -1.27
CA GLU A 181 -31.02 6.21 -2.51
C GLU A 181 -30.67 7.17 -3.64
N GLU A 182 -31.17 8.41 -3.59
CA GLU A 182 -30.90 9.47 -4.57
C GLU A 182 -29.58 10.20 -4.29
N VAL A 183 -28.92 9.92 -3.16
CA VAL A 183 -27.68 10.58 -2.74
C VAL A 183 -26.49 10.03 -3.53
N PRO A 184 -25.73 10.88 -4.24
CA PRO A 184 -24.55 10.44 -4.95
C PRO A 184 -23.35 10.10 -4.09
N VAL A 185 -22.60 9.10 -4.53
CA VAL A 185 -21.30 8.74 -3.97
C VAL A 185 -20.27 9.59 -4.69
N ILE A 186 -19.81 10.63 -4.00
CA ILE A 186 -18.81 11.59 -4.50
C ILE A 186 -17.45 11.23 -3.92
N ALA A 187 -16.43 11.15 -4.77
CA ALA A 187 -15.04 10.93 -4.36
C ALA A 187 -14.16 12.11 -4.78
N ILE A 188 -13.28 12.55 -3.87
CA ILE A 188 -12.21 13.50 -4.15
C ILE A 188 -10.93 12.69 -4.38
N ALA A 189 -10.16 13.00 -5.43
CA ALA A 189 -8.91 12.31 -5.75
C ALA A 189 -7.76 13.31 -5.90
N GLY A 190 -6.69 13.15 -5.11
CA GLY A 190 -5.46 13.95 -5.24
C GLY A 190 -4.32 13.14 -5.85
N SER A 191 -3.65 13.70 -6.86
CA SER A 191 -2.49 13.07 -7.52
C SER A 191 -1.23 13.05 -6.64
N GLY A 192 -0.19 12.36 -7.10
CA GLY A 192 1.16 12.51 -6.55
C GLY A 192 1.89 13.75 -7.07
N GLY A 193 3.17 13.90 -6.68
CA GLY A 193 4.00 15.05 -7.04
C GLY A 193 4.70 15.74 -5.88
N GLY A 194 5.14 14.99 -4.86
CA GLY A 194 5.94 15.52 -3.75
C GLY A 194 5.25 16.65 -2.97
N PHE A 195 6.03 17.65 -2.53
CA PHE A 195 5.49 18.81 -1.81
C PHE A 195 4.59 19.69 -2.66
N ARG A 196 4.76 19.72 -4.00
CA ARG A 196 3.84 20.42 -4.90
C ARG A 196 2.43 19.88 -4.76
N ALA A 197 2.28 18.56 -4.86
CA ALA A 197 0.99 17.91 -4.67
C ALA A 197 0.43 18.10 -3.25
N MET A 198 1.28 17.96 -2.22
CA MET A 198 0.87 18.14 -0.84
C MET A 198 0.32 19.56 -0.57
N VAL A 199 1.03 20.61 -1.00
CA VAL A 199 0.64 22.01 -0.77
C VAL A 199 -0.54 22.41 -1.67
N GLY A 200 -0.55 21.97 -2.94
CA GLY A 200 -1.69 22.18 -3.83
C GLY A 200 -2.96 21.54 -3.27
N PHE A 201 -2.88 20.28 -2.81
CA PHE A 201 -4.01 19.58 -2.21
C PHE A 201 -4.45 20.18 -0.87
N ALA A 202 -3.54 20.82 -0.13
CA ALA A 202 -3.89 21.59 1.06
C ALA A 202 -4.83 22.77 0.74
N GLY A 203 -4.53 23.51 -0.33
CA GLY A 203 -5.38 24.60 -0.83
C GLY A 203 -6.74 24.10 -1.35
N VAL A 204 -6.73 23.00 -2.11
CA VAL A 204 -7.96 22.31 -2.55
C VAL A 204 -8.84 21.95 -1.36
N MET A 205 -8.28 21.28 -0.35
CA MET A 205 -9.05 20.80 0.79
C MET A 205 -9.58 21.94 1.65
N LYS A 206 -8.89 23.09 1.71
CA LYS A 206 -9.44 24.32 2.30
C LYS A 206 -10.67 24.79 1.54
N ALA A 207 -10.57 24.96 0.22
CA ALA A 207 -11.70 25.38 -0.61
C ALA A 207 -12.91 24.43 -0.50
N LEU A 208 -12.69 23.12 -0.55
CA LEU A 208 -13.74 22.12 -0.43
C LEU A 208 -14.38 22.11 0.97
N PHE A 209 -13.59 22.36 2.02
CA PHE A 209 -14.08 22.44 3.39
C PHE A 209 -14.95 23.69 3.60
N GLU A 210 -14.47 24.88 3.22
CA GLU A 210 -15.18 26.14 3.42
C GLU A 210 -16.43 26.27 2.55
N SER A 211 -16.39 25.74 1.33
CA SER A 211 -17.56 25.72 0.42
C SER A 211 -18.64 24.70 0.83
N GLY A 212 -18.33 23.76 1.74
CA GLY A 212 -19.24 22.66 2.11
C GLY A 212 -19.28 21.49 1.12
N VAL A 213 -18.48 21.51 0.05
CA VAL A 213 -18.35 20.38 -0.88
C VAL A 213 -17.79 19.14 -0.18
N LEU A 214 -16.88 19.30 0.78
CA LEU A 214 -16.31 18.18 1.53
C LEU A 214 -17.38 17.42 2.34
N ASP A 215 -18.42 18.10 2.82
CA ASP A 215 -19.56 17.46 3.49
C ASP A 215 -20.40 16.59 2.52
N CYS A 216 -20.32 16.88 1.22
CA CYS A 216 -20.95 16.08 0.17
C CYS A 216 -20.10 14.86 -0.24
N ALA A 217 -18.81 14.82 0.11
CA ALA A 217 -17.92 13.73 -0.27
C ALA A 217 -18.10 12.49 0.63
N THR A 218 -18.02 11.31 0.00
CA THR A 218 -17.97 10.01 0.69
C THR A 218 -16.54 9.54 0.91
N TYR A 219 -15.67 9.73 -0.10
CA TYR A 219 -14.27 9.30 -0.07
C TYR A 219 -13.32 10.45 -0.40
N VAL A 220 -12.13 10.41 0.19
CA VAL A 220 -10.96 11.20 -0.23
C VAL A 220 -9.84 10.20 -0.51
N ALA A 221 -9.39 10.14 -1.76
CA ALA A 221 -8.35 9.23 -2.23
C ALA A 221 -7.08 10.00 -2.59
N GLY A 222 -5.91 9.44 -2.28
CA GLY A 222 -4.63 10.05 -2.61
C GLY A 222 -3.54 9.02 -2.89
N LEU A 223 -2.55 9.43 -3.67
CA LEU A 223 -1.27 8.73 -3.82
C LEU A 223 -0.09 9.70 -3.67
N SER A 224 1.09 9.19 -3.32
CA SER A 224 2.32 9.98 -3.14
C SER A 224 2.09 11.27 -2.34
N GLY A 225 2.52 12.44 -2.83
CA GLY A 225 2.43 13.72 -2.12
C GLY A 225 1.06 14.07 -1.52
N SER A 226 -0.06 13.75 -2.18
CA SER A 226 -1.40 13.99 -1.60
C SER A 226 -1.65 13.17 -0.33
N THR A 227 -1.05 11.97 -0.23
CA THR A 227 -1.15 11.15 0.99
C THR A 227 -0.49 11.81 2.19
N TRP A 228 0.57 12.60 1.99
CA TRP A 228 1.23 13.31 3.08
C TRP A 228 0.34 14.39 3.68
N TYR A 229 -0.39 15.12 2.83
CA TYR A 229 -1.39 16.08 3.30
C TYR A 229 -2.55 15.37 4.01
N MET A 230 -3.09 14.31 3.42
CA MET A 230 -4.16 13.51 4.04
C MET A 230 -3.73 12.98 5.42
N SER A 231 -2.53 12.40 5.53
CA SER A 231 -1.97 11.94 6.80
C SER A 231 -1.83 13.08 7.81
N THR A 232 -1.36 14.26 7.38
CA THR A 232 -1.22 15.43 8.25
C THR A 232 -2.56 15.91 8.79
N LEU A 233 -3.58 15.98 7.92
CA LEU A 233 -4.94 16.43 8.24
C LEU A 233 -5.67 15.43 9.15
N TYR A 234 -5.74 14.17 8.74
CA TYR A 234 -6.50 13.13 9.46
C TYR A 234 -5.82 12.67 10.75
N SER A 235 -4.50 12.85 10.90
CA SER A 235 -3.82 12.64 12.19
C SER A 235 -3.92 13.82 13.15
N HIS A 236 -4.45 14.97 12.71
CA HIS A 236 -4.51 16.15 13.56
C HIS A 236 -5.54 15.98 14.69
N ASN A 237 -5.14 16.22 15.94
CA ASN A 237 -6.00 16.01 17.12
C ASN A 237 -7.33 16.75 17.00
N ASP A 238 -7.31 18.01 16.58
CA ASP A 238 -8.50 18.86 16.50
C ASP A 238 -9.32 18.68 15.21
N PHE A 239 -8.85 17.91 14.22
CA PHE A 239 -9.66 17.65 13.02
C PHE A 239 -10.84 16.71 13.38
N PRO A 240 -12.07 16.93 12.88
CA PRO A 240 -12.50 17.97 11.93
C PRO A 240 -13.03 19.28 12.54
N THR A 241 -12.93 19.49 13.85
CA THR A 241 -13.36 20.73 14.50
C THR A 241 -12.53 21.93 14.06
N LYS A 242 -11.19 21.78 14.02
CA LYS A 242 -10.31 22.66 13.26
C LYS A 242 -10.21 22.13 11.83
N GLY A 243 -10.55 23.00 10.88
CA GLY A 243 -10.47 22.70 9.46
C GLY A 243 -9.06 22.94 8.88
N PRO A 244 -8.92 22.75 7.55
CA PRO A 244 -7.70 23.03 6.81
C PRO A 244 -7.14 24.44 7.01
N VAL A 245 -7.97 25.44 7.28
CA VAL A 245 -7.55 26.84 7.46
C VAL A 245 -6.44 26.99 8.51
N ASP A 246 -6.57 26.31 9.65
CA ASP A 246 -5.60 26.41 10.74
C ASP A 246 -4.47 25.39 10.59
N ILE A 247 -4.81 24.18 10.16
CA ILE A 247 -3.83 23.09 9.96
C ILE A 247 -2.82 23.46 8.85
N ASN A 248 -3.26 24.17 7.81
CA ASN A 248 -2.40 24.62 6.72
C ASN A 248 -1.40 25.70 7.18
N LYS A 249 -1.72 26.49 8.22
CA LYS A 249 -0.78 27.46 8.81
C LYS A 249 0.38 26.73 9.49
N GLU A 250 0.07 25.64 10.20
CA GLU A 250 1.10 24.78 10.78
C GLU A 250 1.96 24.16 9.67
N LEU A 251 1.32 23.60 8.64
CA LEU A 251 2.00 23.01 7.49
C LEU A 251 2.96 24.01 6.83
N LYS A 252 2.51 25.25 6.58
CA LYS A 252 3.33 26.34 6.03
C LYS A 252 4.60 26.55 6.85
N SER A 253 4.48 26.62 8.17
CA SER A 253 5.64 26.80 9.05
C SER A 253 6.59 25.61 8.98
N ARG A 254 6.07 24.39 8.85
CA ARG A 254 6.88 23.16 8.83
C ARG A 254 7.73 23.04 7.56
N VAL A 255 7.14 23.31 6.39
CA VAL A 255 7.83 23.15 5.10
C VAL A 255 8.79 24.31 4.75
N SER A 256 8.78 25.38 5.54
CA SER A 256 9.69 26.52 5.40
C SER A 256 11.16 26.18 5.64
N SER A 257 11.41 25.15 6.44
CA SER A 257 12.75 24.65 6.75
C SER A 257 13.06 23.41 5.93
N SER A 258 14.30 23.31 5.45
CA SER A 258 14.75 22.12 4.72
C SER A 258 14.66 20.86 5.61
N PRO A 259 13.94 19.82 5.17
CA PRO A 259 13.87 18.53 5.88
C PRO A 259 15.26 17.92 6.11
N PHE A 260 16.22 18.18 5.21
CA PHE A 260 17.56 17.61 5.29
C PHE A 260 18.37 18.07 6.50
N ARG A 261 17.93 19.11 7.22
CA ARG A 261 18.46 19.44 8.56
C ARG A 261 18.22 18.32 9.58
N LEU A 262 17.26 17.45 9.36
CA LEU A 262 16.96 16.29 10.20
C LEU A 262 17.87 15.09 9.88
N LEU A 263 18.78 15.21 8.91
CA LEU A 263 19.83 14.22 8.64
C LEU A 263 21.11 14.46 9.45
N MET A 264 21.09 15.40 10.40
CA MET A 264 22.21 15.72 11.29
C MET A 264 22.49 14.59 12.31
N PRO A 265 23.72 14.48 12.88
CA PRO A 265 24.14 13.31 13.68
C PRO A 265 23.24 12.95 14.84
N GLN A 266 22.67 13.94 15.51
CA GLN A 266 21.83 13.72 16.68
C GLN A 266 20.50 13.02 16.34
N HIS A 267 19.97 13.22 15.13
CA HIS A 267 18.69 12.66 14.69
C HIS A 267 18.88 11.31 14.01
N ILE A 268 19.92 11.19 13.17
CA ILE A 268 20.20 9.96 12.41
C ILE A 268 20.54 8.77 13.28
N THR A 269 21.17 8.97 14.45
CA THR A 269 21.42 7.90 15.42
C THR A 269 20.13 7.32 15.96
N ASN A 270 19.12 8.16 16.20
CA ASN A 270 17.80 7.72 16.66
C ASN A 270 17.09 6.93 15.57
N TYR A 271 17.21 7.37 14.30
CA TYR A 271 16.70 6.62 13.16
C TYR A 271 17.32 5.24 13.08
N ILE A 272 18.66 5.18 13.09
CA ILE A 272 19.40 3.92 13.04
C ILE A 272 19.00 3.00 14.19
N GLN A 273 18.88 3.51 15.42
CA GLN A 273 18.43 2.72 16.57
C GLN A 273 17.00 2.16 16.39
N ALA A 274 16.07 2.96 15.86
CA ALA A 274 14.71 2.50 15.56
C ALA A 274 14.72 1.40 14.49
N LEU A 275 15.55 1.54 13.46
CA LEU A 275 15.74 0.53 12.42
C LEU A 275 16.33 -0.78 12.98
N TRP A 276 17.38 -0.69 13.82
CA TRP A 276 17.96 -1.86 14.46
C TRP A 276 16.95 -2.59 15.34
N SER A 277 16.09 -1.85 16.04
CA SER A 277 15.01 -2.42 16.84
C SER A 277 14.01 -3.18 15.96
N LYS A 278 13.57 -2.57 14.85
CA LYS A 278 12.68 -3.22 13.85
C LYS A 278 13.32 -4.46 13.22
N LYS A 279 14.60 -4.37 12.85
CA LYS A 279 15.37 -5.49 12.28
C LYS A 279 15.57 -6.62 13.29
N ALA A 280 15.92 -6.31 14.54
CA ALA A 280 16.10 -7.29 15.61
C ALA A 280 14.79 -8.04 15.93
N LEU A 281 13.64 -7.39 15.77
CA LEU A 281 12.33 -8.06 15.87
C LEU A 281 12.03 -8.99 14.68
N GLY A 282 12.77 -8.88 13.57
CA GLY A 282 12.63 -9.73 12.38
C GLY A 282 11.73 -9.14 11.29
N GLN A 283 11.49 -7.83 11.30
CA GLN A 283 10.86 -7.12 10.18
C GLN A 283 11.94 -6.61 9.19
N PRO A 284 11.67 -6.66 7.87
CA PRO A 284 12.57 -6.06 6.89
C PRO A 284 12.66 -4.55 7.12
N VAL A 285 13.85 -4.02 6.90
CA VAL A 285 14.15 -2.58 6.96
C VAL A 285 14.73 -2.17 5.61
N THR A 286 14.25 -1.06 5.08
CA THR A 286 14.75 -0.47 3.84
C THR A 286 14.97 1.03 4.00
N PHE A 287 15.55 1.69 2.99
CA PHE A 287 15.71 3.15 3.04
C PHE A 287 14.38 3.90 3.17
N THR A 288 13.29 3.29 2.72
CA THR A 288 11.92 3.82 2.88
C THR A 288 11.58 4.08 4.35
N ASP A 289 12.11 3.30 5.30
CA ASP A 289 11.92 3.56 6.73
C ASP A 289 12.56 4.88 7.17
N ILE A 290 13.78 5.16 6.70
CA ILE A 290 14.50 6.42 6.97
C ILE A 290 13.76 7.60 6.34
N PHE A 291 13.39 7.45 5.07
CA PHE A 291 12.63 8.46 4.36
C PHE A 291 11.28 8.73 5.03
N GLY A 292 10.59 7.68 5.49
CA GLY A 292 9.36 7.81 6.26
C GLY A 292 9.55 8.60 7.56
N MET A 293 10.62 8.33 8.32
CA MET A 293 10.95 9.11 9.53
C MET A 293 11.24 10.59 9.20
N LEU A 294 12.00 10.86 8.13
CA LEU A 294 12.30 12.22 7.66
C LEU A 294 11.01 13.01 7.33
N ILE A 295 10.10 12.39 6.57
CA ILE A 295 8.81 12.99 6.22
C ILE A 295 7.94 13.17 7.48
N GLY A 296 7.91 12.17 8.36
CA GLY A 296 7.17 12.21 9.62
C GLY A 296 7.63 13.35 10.52
N GLU A 297 8.94 13.47 10.79
CA GLU A 297 9.48 14.54 11.63
C GLU A 297 9.29 15.93 11.02
N THR A 298 9.21 16.02 9.69
CA THR A 298 8.90 17.29 9.02
C THR A 298 7.44 17.67 9.23
N LEU A 299 6.50 16.75 8.96
CA LEU A 299 5.07 17.08 8.84
C LEU A 299 4.27 16.87 10.12
N ILE A 300 4.61 15.85 10.90
CA ILE A 300 3.89 15.42 12.10
C ILE A 300 4.82 15.15 13.31
N PRO A 301 5.82 16.01 13.61
CA PRO A 301 6.84 15.73 14.64
C PRO A 301 6.26 15.48 16.04
N ALA A 302 5.16 16.14 16.39
CA ALA A 302 4.51 15.98 17.70
C ALA A 302 3.74 14.66 17.86
N ARG A 303 3.58 13.89 16.77
CA ARG A 303 2.67 12.73 16.72
C ARG A 303 3.20 11.60 15.82
N MET A 304 4.52 11.39 15.86
CA MET A 304 5.22 10.31 15.12
C MET A 304 4.70 8.90 15.43
N HIS A 305 4.11 8.68 16.60
CA HIS A 305 3.62 7.37 17.02
C HIS A 305 2.23 7.00 16.46
N ILE A 306 1.52 7.95 15.83
CA ILE A 306 0.16 7.71 15.32
C ILE A 306 0.16 6.59 14.28
N LYS A 307 -0.88 5.78 14.33
CA LYS A 307 -1.11 4.61 13.47
C LYS A 307 -2.25 4.87 12.47
N LEU A 308 -2.32 4.04 11.41
CA LEU A 308 -3.42 4.16 10.44
C LEU A 308 -4.77 3.78 11.08
N SER A 309 -4.77 2.79 11.97
CA SER A 309 -5.96 2.37 12.70
C SER A 309 -6.55 3.48 13.59
N GLU A 310 -5.72 4.36 14.14
CA GLU A 310 -6.15 5.48 15.00
C GLU A 310 -6.91 6.56 14.22
N ILE A 311 -6.70 6.67 12.90
CA ILE A 311 -7.48 7.59 12.04
C ILE A 311 -8.98 7.25 12.05
N GLN A 312 -9.37 6.03 12.47
CA GLN A 312 -10.78 5.66 12.65
C GLN A 312 -11.54 6.65 13.56
N GLU A 313 -10.87 7.30 14.53
CA GLU A 313 -11.48 8.32 15.38
C GLU A 313 -12.05 9.51 14.61
N LYS A 314 -11.51 9.80 13.42
CA LYS A 314 -11.94 10.90 12.55
C LYS A 314 -13.13 10.56 11.66
N ILE A 315 -13.51 9.29 11.61
CA ILE A 315 -14.53 8.79 10.68
C ILE A 315 -15.57 7.87 11.35
N ASN A 316 -15.42 7.55 12.64
CA ASN A 316 -16.29 6.65 13.39
C ASN A 316 -17.77 7.09 13.42
N GLN A 317 -18.03 8.40 13.40
CA GLN A 317 -19.36 8.98 13.31
C GLN A 317 -19.71 9.40 11.87
N ALA A 318 -18.89 8.99 10.89
CA ALA A 318 -18.95 9.44 9.50
C ALA A 318 -18.86 10.97 9.33
N GLN A 319 -18.16 11.64 10.25
CA GLN A 319 -17.99 13.10 10.28
C GLN A 319 -17.10 13.65 9.17
N SER A 320 -16.14 12.85 8.72
CA SER A 320 -15.29 13.17 7.57
C SER A 320 -15.42 12.08 6.49
N PRO A 321 -15.10 12.38 5.22
CA PRO A 321 -15.00 11.35 4.19
C PRO A 321 -13.97 10.27 4.59
N LEU A 322 -14.16 9.04 4.11
CA LEU A 322 -13.22 7.95 4.37
C LEU A 322 -11.92 8.20 3.58
N PRO A 323 -10.75 8.32 4.24
CA PRO A 323 -9.48 8.48 3.55
C PRO A 323 -9.02 7.14 2.98
N LEU A 324 -8.62 7.15 1.71
CA LEU A 324 -8.10 6.01 0.97
C LEU A 324 -6.71 6.35 0.43
N PHE A 325 -5.75 5.48 0.70
CA PHE A 325 -4.36 5.64 0.26
C PHE A 325 -3.94 4.43 -0.57
N THR A 326 -2.85 4.54 -1.32
CA THR A 326 -2.39 3.43 -2.16
C THR A 326 -0.88 3.39 -2.33
N CYS A 327 -0.39 2.17 -2.55
CA CYS A 327 0.92 1.88 -3.10
C CYS A 327 0.77 0.77 -4.15
N LEU A 328 1.85 0.46 -4.85
CA LEU A 328 1.95 -0.69 -5.74
C LEU A 328 2.72 -1.81 -5.06
N HIS A 329 2.32 -3.04 -5.35
CA HIS A 329 3.17 -4.19 -5.20
C HIS A 329 3.83 -4.52 -6.55
N VAL A 330 5.17 -4.45 -6.60
CA VAL A 330 5.95 -4.78 -7.80
C VAL A 330 6.39 -6.23 -7.74
N LYS A 331 6.07 -6.98 -8.80
CA LYS A 331 6.50 -8.37 -8.98
C LYS A 331 7.88 -8.41 -9.68
N PRO A 332 8.78 -9.34 -9.30
CA PRO A 332 10.08 -9.49 -9.95
C PRO A 332 9.98 -9.86 -11.44
N ASP A 333 9.01 -10.71 -11.79
CA ASP A 333 8.91 -11.33 -13.13
C ASP A 333 8.14 -10.49 -14.16
N VAL A 334 7.71 -9.29 -13.76
CA VAL A 334 6.90 -8.41 -14.60
C VAL A 334 7.79 -7.38 -15.28
N SER A 335 7.68 -7.26 -16.61
CA SER A 335 8.50 -6.34 -17.41
C SER A 335 8.06 -4.87 -17.31
N GLU A 336 6.82 -4.58 -16.89
CA GLU A 336 6.25 -3.23 -16.89
C GLU A 336 5.40 -2.93 -15.64
N LEU A 337 5.59 -1.75 -15.06
CA LEU A 337 4.90 -1.32 -13.83
C LEU A 337 3.38 -1.10 -14.02
N MET A 338 2.91 -0.99 -15.26
CA MET A 338 1.47 -0.94 -15.56
C MET A 338 0.72 -2.21 -15.12
N PHE A 339 1.44 -3.33 -14.95
CA PHE A 339 0.90 -4.61 -14.49
C PHE A 339 1.09 -4.87 -12.99
N ALA A 340 1.69 -3.92 -12.27
CA ALA A 340 1.82 -4.02 -10.82
C ALA A 340 0.45 -4.05 -10.13
N ASP A 341 0.36 -4.78 -9.01
CA ASP A 341 -0.89 -4.90 -8.29
C ASP A 341 -1.06 -3.73 -7.31
N TRP A 342 -2.22 -3.07 -7.36
CA TRP A 342 -2.52 -1.96 -6.47
C TRP A 342 -2.93 -2.46 -5.09
N VAL A 343 -2.29 -1.91 -4.06
CA VAL A 343 -2.64 -2.12 -2.66
C VAL A 343 -3.41 -0.91 -2.17
N GLU A 344 -4.59 -1.13 -1.61
CA GLU A 344 -5.40 -0.08 -1.00
C GLU A 344 -5.25 -0.08 0.52
N PHE A 345 -5.27 1.13 1.09
CA PHE A 345 -5.15 1.37 2.52
C PHE A 345 -6.31 2.25 2.96
N SER A 346 -7.00 1.84 4.02
CA SER A 346 -7.97 2.64 4.73
C SER A 346 -7.76 2.48 6.24
N PRO A 347 -8.34 3.34 7.08
CA PRO A 347 -8.32 3.10 8.53
C PRO A 347 -8.98 1.78 8.95
N TYR A 348 -9.76 1.12 8.08
CA TYR A 348 -10.48 -0.12 8.39
C TYR A 348 -9.77 -1.40 7.92
N GLU A 349 -9.23 -1.40 6.71
CA GLU A 349 -8.54 -2.55 6.11
C GLU A 349 -7.47 -2.11 5.10
N ILE A 350 -6.47 -2.97 4.92
CA ILE A 350 -5.41 -2.88 3.89
C ILE A 350 -5.48 -4.16 3.05
N GLY A 351 -5.33 -4.06 1.73
CA GLY A 351 -5.33 -5.25 0.89
C GLY A 351 -5.26 -5.01 -0.61
N MET A 352 -5.38 -6.09 -1.37
CA MET A 352 -5.40 -6.09 -2.83
C MET A 352 -6.80 -6.42 -3.33
N ALA A 353 -7.53 -5.40 -3.80
CA ALA A 353 -8.90 -5.55 -4.27
C ALA A 353 -9.04 -6.55 -5.44
N LYS A 354 -8.03 -6.62 -6.31
CA LYS A 354 -7.93 -7.59 -7.42
C LYS A 354 -8.10 -9.03 -6.96
N TYR A 355 -7.55 -9.38 -5.79
CA TYR A 355 -7.61 -10.71 -5.20
C TYR A 355 -8.67 -10.84 -4.10
N GLY A 356 -9.40 -9.76 -3.81
CA GLY A 356 -10.36 -9.71 -2.70
C GLY A 356 -9.73 -10.06 -1.35
N THR A 357 -8.45 -9.81 -1.15
CA THR A 357 -7.72 -10.21 0.06
C THR A 357 -7.33 -8.99 0.89
N PHE A 358 -7.80 -8.96 2.13
CA PHE A 358 -7.70 -7.83 3.03
C PHE A 358 -7.32 -8.25 4.44
N MET A 359 -6.77 -7.33 5.21
CA MET A 359 -6.49 -7.48 6.64
C MET A 359 -6.72 -6.16 7.37
N THR A 360 -6.79 -6.20 8.70
CA THR A 360 -6.83 -4.98 9.50
C THR A 360 -5.46 -4.26 9.46
N PRO A 361 -5.41 -2.92 9.61
CA PRO A 361 -4.16 -2.16 9.48
C PRO A 361 -3.03 -2.62 10.39
N ASP A 362 -3.35 -3.07 11.61
CA ASP A 362 -2.40 -3.56 12.61
C ASP A 362 -1.69 -4.85 12.21
N LEU A 363 -2.18 -5.55 11.19
CA LEU A 363 -1.55 -6.75 10.66
C LEU A 363 -0.61 -6.48 9.48
N PHE A 364 -0.65 -5.29 8.87
CA PHE A 364 0.24 -4.99 7.74
C PHE A 364 1.70 -4.92 8.18
N GLY A 365 2.52 -5.81 7.61
CA GLY A 365 3.91 -6.02 7.99
C GLY A 365 4.13 -7.18 8.98
N SER A 366 3.06 -7.87 9.43
CA SER A 366 3.12 -9.14 10.15
C SER A 366 3.49 -10.31 9.23
N LYS A 367 4.02 -11.40 9.80
CA LYS A 367 4.26 -12.63 9.04
C LYS A 367 2.97 -13.43 8.93
N PHE A 368 2.64 -13.87 7.73
CA PHE A 368 1.48 -14.71 7.45
C PHE A 368 1.88 -16.06 6.88
N PHE A 369 0.99 -17.01 6.99
CA PHE A 369 1.01 -18.24 6.22
C PHE A 369 -0.40 -18.79 6.08
N MET A 370 -0.81 -19.09 4.85
CA MET A 370 -2.14 -19.61 4.51
C MET A 370 -3.28 -18.77 5.15
N GLY A 371 -3.13 -17.44 5.14
CA GLY A 371 -4.13 -16.50 5.67
C GLY A 371 -4.20 -16.37 7.19
N THR A 372 -3.28 -16.99 7.93
CA THR A 372 -3.14 -16.86 9.39
C THR A 372 -1.88 -16.08 9.74
N ALA A 373 -1.96 -15.16 10.70
CA ALA A 373 -0.79 -14.44 11.20
C ALA A 373 0.05 -15.38 12.08
N VAL A 374 1.25 -15.74 11.61
CA VAL A 374 2.17 -16.61 12.36
C VAL A 374 3.01 -15.84 13.37
N LYS A 375 3.30 -14.58 13.07
CA LYS A 375 3.95 -13.65 13.98
C LYS A 375 3.41 -12.25 13.77
N LYS A 376 2.70 -11.76 14.79
CA LYS A 376 2.16 -10.39 14.84
C LYS A 376 3.23 -9.43 15.35
N TYR A 377 3.43 -8.33 14.65
CA TYR A 377 4.24 -7.20 15.13
C TYR A 377 3.33 -6.07 15.60
N GLU A 378 3.94 -5.05 16.20
CA GLU A 378 3.25 -3.78 16.39
C GLU A 378 2.88 -3.17 15.03
N GLU A 379 1.73 -2.49 14.97
CA GLU A 379 1.31 -1.75 13.80
C GLU A 379 2.39 -0.72 13.43
N ASN A 380 2.76 -0.71 12.15
CA ASN A 380 3.72 0.28 11.66
C ASN A 380 3.19 1.70 11.87
N PRO A 381 4.03 2.65 12.31
CA PRO A 381 3.61 4.04 12.47
C PRO A 381 3.22 4.64 11.12
N LEU A 382 2.34 5.65 11.14
CA LEU A 382 1.80 6.28 9.92
C LEU A 382 2.92 6.84 9.03
N HIS A 383 4.01 7.35 9.61
CA HIS A 383 5.12 7.88 8.84
C HIS A 383 5.87 6.79 8.03
N PHE A 384 5.84 5.52 8.46
CA PHE A 384 6.34 4.42 7.63
C PHE A 384 5.48 4.26 6.38
N LEU A 385 4.16 4.30 6.52
CA LEU A 385 3.24 4.24 5.38
C LEU A 385 3.39 5.47 4.48
N MET A 386 3.59 6.67 5.04
CA MET A 386 3.90 7.88 4.27
C MET A 386 5.19 7.73 3.45
N GLY A 387 6.20 7.05 4.01
CA GLY A 387 7.42 6.67 3.30
C GLY A 387 7.14 5.70 2.15
N VAL A 388 6.32 4.66 2.37
CA VAL A 388 5.93 3.68 1.34
C VAL A 388 5.12 4.36 0.21
N TRP A 389 4.12 5.16 0.56
CA TRP A 389 3.29 5.87 -0.41
C TRP A 389 4.08 6.88 -1.24
N GLY A 390 5.18 7.42 -0.71
CA GLY A 390 6.09 8.35 -1.38
C GLY A 390 7.45 7.75 -1.73
N SER A 391 7.57 6.43 -1.88
CA SER A 391 8.88 5.77 -2.01
C SER A 391 9.63 6.08 -3.32
N ALA A 392 9.01 6.75 -4.30
CA ALA A 392 9.73 7.22 -5.49
C ALA A 392 10.92 8.11 -5.10
N PHE A 393 10.74 8.95 -4.07
CA PHE A 393 11.80 9.79 -3.49
C PHE A 393 12.85 8.99 -2.73
N SER A 394 12.46 7.87 -2.11
CA SER A 394 13.41 6.92 -1.50
C SER A 394 14.28 6.27 -2.58
N ILE A 395 13.67 5.77 -3.66
CA ILE A 395 14.37 5.12 -4.78
C ILE A 395 15.31 6.09 -5.48
N LEU A 396 14.93 7.37 -5.63
CA LEU A 396 15.73 8.41 -6.28
C LEU A 396 16.40 9.37 -5.29
N PHE A 397 16.64 8.93 -4.05
CA PHE A 397 17.15 9.80 -2.99
C PHE A 397 18.52 10.45 -3.30
N ASN A 398 19.39 9.77 -4.06
CA ASN A 398 20.68 10.34 -4.48
C ASN A 398 20.49 11.62 -5.31
N ARG A 399 19.40 11.73 -6.08
CA ARG A 399 19.04 12.92 -6.84
C ARG A 399 18.44 13.99 -5.96
N VAL A 400 17.58 13.59 -5.00
CA VAL A 400 17.04 14.47 -3.95
C VAL A 400 18.17 15.14 -3.15
N LEU A 401 19.29 14.44 -2.91
CA LEU A 401 20.48 14.98 -2.25
C LEU A 401 21.44 15.75 -3.19
N GLY A 402 21.22 15.75 -4.51
CA GLY A 402 22.12 16.40 -5.47
C GLY A 402 23.48 15.70 -5.65
N VAL A 403 23.56 14.38 -5.42
CA VAL A 403 24.83 13.61 -5.47
C VAL A 403 25.19 13.13 -6.89
N LYS A 404 24.23 13.15 -7.84
CA LYS A 404 24.49 12.86 -9.26
C LYS A 404 24.26 14.11 -10.11
N ASP A 405 25.34 14.63 -10.69
CA ASP A 405 25.29 15.54 -11.84
C ASP A 405 25.12 14.70 -13.12
N THR A 406 23.89 14.51 -13.56
CA THR A 406 23.65 14.32 -15.00
C THR A 406 23.86 15.68 -15.66
N VAL A 407 24.79 15.72 -16.62
CA VAL A 407 25.04 16.89 -17.46
C VAL A 407 23.76 17.15 -18.26
N GLY A 408 22.93 18.09 -17.77
CA GLY A 408 21.54 18.30 -18.18
C GLY A 408 20.59 17.86 -17.06
N GLY A 409 20.02 18.80 -16.32
CA GLY A 409 19.16 18.52 -15.17
C GLY A 409 17.85 17.83 -15.59
N SER A 410 17.81 16.50 -15.50
CA SER A 410 16.61 15.70 -15.76
C SER A 410 15.52 15.92 -14.71
N THR A 411 14.27 15.92 -15.14
CA THR A 411 13.09 15.98 -14.25
C THR A 411 12.89 14.63 -13.53
N MET A 412 12.08 14.61 -12.46
CA MET A 412 11.77 13.35 -11.76
C MET A 412 11.08 12.39 -12.72
N GLU A 413 10.17 12.93 -13.51
CA GLU A 413 9.30 12.22 -14.42
C GLU A 413 10.11 11.52 -15.54
N GLU A 414 11.13 12.20 -16.09
CA GLU A 414 12.08 11.59 -17.05
C GLU A 414 12.88 10.43 -16.44
N GLU A 415 13.30 10.54 -15.18
CA GLU A 415 14.01 9.45 -14.51
C GLU A 415 13.06 8.29 -14.18
N LEU A 416 11.81 8.58 -13.79
CA LEU A 416 10.79 7.58 -13.51
C LEU A 416 10.45 6.76 -14.77
N GLU A 417 10.37 7.39 -15.94
CA GLU A 417 10.15 6.70 -17.22
C GLU A 417 11.26 5.70 -17.58
N GLN A 418 12.47 5.87 -17.03
CA GLN A 418 13.60 4.98 -17.24
C GLN A 418 13.68 3.84 -16.21
N ILE A 419 12.85 3.85 -15.17
CA ILE A 419 12.86 2.81 -14.13
C ILE A 419 12.10 1.58 -14.61
N LYS A 420 12.82 0.46 -14.74
CA LYS A 420 12.25 -0.87 -14.96
C LYS A 420 12.02 -1.60 -13.63
N PRO A 421 11.07 -2.54 -13.55
CA PRO A 421 10.83 -3.38 -12.36
C PRO A 421 12.09 -4.07 -11.84
N GLN A 422 12.95 -4.57 -12.74
CA GLN A 422 14.25 -5.20 -12.42
C GLN A 422 15.22 -4.28 -11.67
N HIS A 423 15.05 -2.96 -11.76
CA HIS A 423 15.84 -2.03 -10.97
C HIS A 423 15.34 -1.91 -9.53
N ILE A 424 14.07 -2.22 -9.27
CA ILE A 424 13.41 -2.08 -7.96
C ILE A 424 13.43 -3.41 -7.19
N VAL A 425 13.35 -4.53 -7.91
CA VAL A 425 13.30 -5.88 -7.36
C VAL A 425 14.63 -6.57 -7.70
N GLY A 426 15.40 -6.97 -6.67
CA GLY A 426 16.59 -7.79 -6.87
C GLY A 426 16.22 -9.26 -7.11
N GLU A 427 17.15 -10.07 -7.62
CA GLU A 427 16.98 -11.53 -7.60
C GLU A 427 16.93 -11.99 -6.14
N ASP A 428 15.86 -12.69 -5.74
CA ASP A 428 15.72 -13.31 -4.42
C ASP A 428 16.82 -14.39 -4.25
N SER A 429 18.06 -13.97 -3.95
CA SER A 429 19.08 -14.88 -3.45
C SER A 429 18.55 -15.41 -2.12
N MET A 430 18.44 -16.72 -1.99
CA MET A 430 18.00 -17.39 -0.77
C MET A 430 18.71 -16.78 0.44
N ASP A 431 17.97 -15.99 1.24
CA ASP A 431 18.41 -15.48 2.54
C ASP A 431 18.72 -16.70 3.44
N ASN A 432 19.96 -17.20 3.37
CA ASN A 432 20.61 -17.82 4.50
C ASN A 432 21.13 -16.65 5.35
N ASP A 433 20.59 -16.51 6.56
CA ASP A 433 20.93 -15.47 7.53
C ASP A 433 22.38 -15.53 8.06
N ASP A 434 23.28 -16.28 7.41
CA ASP A 434 24.69 -16.39 7.78
C ASP A 434 25.59 -16.45 6.53
N GLU A 435 26.22 -15.33 6.16
CA GLU A 435 27.51 -15.39 5.44
C GLU A 435 28.50 -14.32 5.95
N PRO A 436 29.80 -14.63 6.00
CA PRO A 436 30.81 -13.81 6.64
C PRO A 436 31.33 -12.68 5.74
N ARG A 437 31.76 -11.60 6.39
CA ARG A 437 32.43 -10.43 5.80
C ARG A 437 33.58 -10.86 4.86
N LYS A 438 33.43 -10.63 3.56
CA LYS A 438 34.56 -10.60 2.63
C LYS A 438 35.18 -9.21 2.63
N ALA A 439 36.48 -9.17 2.94
CA ALA A 439 37.31 -7.98 2.94
C ALA A 439 37.37 -7.37 1.53
N GLY A 440 37.24 -6.04 1.48
CA GLY A 440 37.24 -5.25 0.26
C GLY A 440 38.59 -5.22 -0.44
N THR A 441 38.55 -5.11 -1.77
CA THR A 441 39.65 -4.63 -2.60
C THR A 441 39.42 -3.16 -2.88
N GLU A 442 40.36 -2.34 -2.44
CA GLU A 442 40.34 -0.88 -2.58
C GLU A 442 41.00 -0.43 -3.90
N ASN A 443 40.46 0.70 -4.39
CA ASN A 443 41.12 1.79 -5.12
C ASN A 443 41.31 1.72 -6.64
N GLN A 444 40.35 2.35 -7.32
CA GLN A 444 40.63 3.36 -8.36
C GLN A 444 39.52 4.44 -8.51
N GLU A 445 38.38 4.29 -7.83
CA GLU A 445 37.26 5.27 -7.88
C GLU A 445 37.26 6.32 -6.75
N ALA A 446 38.16 6.19 -5.76
CA ALA A 446 38.16 7.03 -4.55
C ALA A 446 38.79 8.43 -4.74
N GLU A 447 39.64 8.63 -5.76
CA GLU A 447 40.29 9.93 -6.00
C GLU A 447 39.40 10.92 -6.76
N ASP A 448 38.44 10.44 -7.55
CA ASP A 448 37.47 11.28 -8.26
C ASP A 448 36.33 11.80 -7.34
N ASP A 449 36.09 11.12 -6.22
CA ASP A 449 35.02 11.46 -5.26
C ASP A 449 35.42 12.58 -4.28
N PHE A 450 36.72 12.76 -4.04
CA PHE A 450 37.25 13.77 -3.12
C PHE A 450 37.13 15.20 -3.65
N ASN A 451 37.26 15.39 -4.98
CA ASN A 451 37.11 16.69 -5.62
C ASN A 451 35.64 17.07 -5.90
N ARG A 452 34.73 16.08 -6.00
CA ARG A 452 33.27 16.29 -6.19
C ARG A 452 32.55 16.80 -4.95
N THR A 453 33.08 16.53 -3.76
CA THR A 453 32.37 16.78 -2.49
C THR A 453 32.24 18.26 -2.14
N ALA A 454 32.99 19.17 -2.78
CA ALA A 454 33.13 20.58 -2.39
C ALA A 454 31.80 21.39 -2.34
N LYS A 455 30.75 20.97 -3.05
CA LYS A 455 29.45 21.69 -3.13
C LYS A 455 28.29 21.12 -2.29
N ALA A 456 28.43 19.93 -1.70
CA ALA A 456 27.38 19.32 -0.88
C ALA A 456 27.30 19.95 0.53
N SER A 457 26.09 20.10 1.07
CA SER A 457 25.85 20.51 2.46
C SER A 457 26.52 19.52 3.43
N TRP A 458 27.03 20.01 4.56
CA TRP A 458 27.71 19.17 5.57
C TRP A 458 26.86 17.96 6.00
N ALA A 459 25.55 18.15 6.15
CA ALA A 459 24.61 17.08 6.47
C ALA A 459 24.56 15.98 5.40
N GLN A 460 24.70 16.34 4.13
CA GLN A 460 24.69 15.39 3.01
C GLN A 460 25.96 14.53 3.00
N ARG A 461 27.14 15.14 3.20
CA ARG A 461 28.43 14.41 3.25
C ARG A 461 28.47 13.39 4.38
N MET A 462 27.93 13.80 5.53
CA MET A 462 27.85 12.97 6.70
C MET A 462 26.86 11.82 6.49
N PHE A 463 25.67 12.12 5.97
CA PHE A 463 24.66 11.11 5.66
C PHE A 463 25.18 10.04 4.71
N THR A 464 25.82 10.47 3.61
CA THR A 464 26.43 9.54 2.66
C THR A 464 27.54 8.75 3.33
N SER A 465 28.40 9.34 4.16
CA SER A 465 29.44 8.59 4.88
C SER A 465 28.90 7.50 5.83
N ILE A 466 27.72 7.69 6.43
CA ILE A 466 27.10 6.69 7.31
C ILE A 466 26.52 5.52 6.50
N PHE A 467 25.95 5.82 5.32
CA PHE A 467 25.16 4.85 4.57
C PHE A 467 25.83 4.36 3.27
N SER A 468 26.97 4.93 2.86
CA SER A 468 27.69 4.64 1.61
C SER A 468 28.23 3.23 1.52
N GLU A 469 28.39 2.53 2.64
CA GLU A 469 28.80 1.12 2.65
C GLU A 469 27.60 0.17 2.78
N SER A 470 26.38 0.70 2.98
CA SER A 470 25.19 -0.12 3.19
C SER A 470 24.50 -0.47 1.87
N SER A 471 24.19 -1.75 1.69
CA SER A 471 23.35 -2.21 0.58
C SER A 471 21.95 -1.57 0.61
N LEU A 472 21.47 -1.16 1.79
CA LEU A 472 20.21 -0.43 1.98
C LEU A 472 20.16 0.90 1.22
N PHE A 473 21.28 1.60 1.09
CA PHE A 473 21.32 2.90 0.43
C PHE A 473 21.79 2.83 -1.02
N ASN A 474 22.75 1.95 -1.30
CA ASN A 474 23.41 1.92 -2.60
C ASN A 474 22.53 1.29 -3.68
N THR A 475 21.78 0.23 -3.35
CA THR A 475 20.91 -0.44 -4.33
C THR A 475 19.53 0.22 -4.36
N ARG A 476 18.88 0.19 -5.53
CA ARG A 476 17.49 0.65 -5.66
C ARG A 476 16.52 -0.32 -4.95
N GLU A 477 16.84 -1.61 -4.91
CA GLU A 477 16.12 -2.60 -4.11
C GLU A 477 16.16 -2.29 -2.60
N GLY A 478 17.34 -1.98 -2.08
CA GLY A 478 17.53 -1.55 -0.69
C GLY A 478 16.77 -0.27 -0.35
N ARG A 479 16.40 0.52 -1.37
CA ARG A 479 15.62 1.76 -1.25
C ARG A 479 14.12 1.59 -1.46
N ALA A 480 13.67 0.50 -2.06
CA ALA A 480 12.24 0.20 -2.21
C ALA A 480 11.63 -0.21 -0.86
N GLY A 481 10.34 0.02 -0.62
CA GLY A 481 9.69 -0.52 0.57
C GLY A 481 9.61 -2.05 0.50
N LYS A 482 9.89 -2.75 1.60
CA LYS A 482 9.76 -4.21 1.69
C LYS A 482 8.95 -4.57 2.94
N VAL A 483 7.98 -5.46 2.80
CA VAL A 483 7.17 -5.99 3.92
C VAL A 483 7.04 -7.51 3.80
N HIS A 484 6.69 -8.18 4.90
CA HIS A 484 6.37 -9.61 4.86
C HIS A 484 5.16 -9.86 3.96
N ASN A 485 5.21 -10.93 3.15
CA ASN A 485 4.15 -11.25 2.21
C ASN A 485 2.92 -11.78 2.95
N PHE A 486 1.85 -10.99 3.02
CA PHE A 486 0.60 -11.44 3.64
C PHE A 486 -0.09 -12.54 2.83
N MET A 487 0.26 -12.72 1.55
CA MET A 487 -0.28 -13.76 0.67
C MET A 487 0.49 -15.10 0.74
N LEU A 488 1.50 -15.20 1.62
CA LEU A 488 2.39 -16.37 1.70
C LEU A 488 1.62 -17.68 1.92
N GLY A 489 1.86 -18.67 1.07
CA GLY A 489 1.28 -20.00 1.15
C GLY A 489 -0.20 -20.11 0.74
N LEU A 490 -0.82 -19.04 0.25
CA LEU A 490 -2.17 -19.10 -0.31
C LEU A 490 -2.17 -19.80 -1.67
N ASN A 491 -3.24 -20.49 -2.01
CA ASN A 491 -3.48 -20.97 -3.37
C ASN A 491 -4.34 -19.96 -4.15
N LEU A 492 -3.83 -19.50 -5.29
CA LEU A 492 -4.57 -18.66 -6.23
C LEU A 492 -5.09 -19.52 -7.38
N ASN A 493 -6.41 -19.60 -7.54
CA ASN A 493 -7.03 -20.25 -8.68
C ASN A 493 -7.57 -19.24 -9.68
N THR A 494 -7.32 -19.48 -10.96
CA THR A 494 -8.06 -18.86 -12.05
C THR A 494 -9.43 -19.53 -12.15
N SER A 495 -10.42 -18.96 -11.47
CA SER A 495 -11.79 -19.45 -11.59
C SER A 495 -12.52 -18.71 -12.71
N PHE A 496 -13.21 -19.48 -13.55
CA PHE A 496 -14.25 -18.95 -14.40
C PHE A 496 -15.42 -18.54 -13.49
N ALA A 497 -15.90 -17.31 -13.60
CA ALA A 497 -17.02 -16.84 -12.79
C ALA A 497 -18.29 -17.65 -13.13
N PHE A 498 -18.60 -18.69 -12.34
CA PHE A 498 -19.91 -19.33 -12.35
C PHE A 498 -20.87 -18.58 -11.40
N SER A 499 -21.24 -17.36 -11.79
CA SER A 499 -22.42 -16.62 -11.25
C SER A 499 -22.83 -15.46 -12.18
N PRO A 500 -24.13 -15.09 -12.21
CA PRO A 500 -24.78 -14.44 -13.35
C PRO A 500 -24.63 -12.92 -13.36
N ALA A 501 -23.39 -12.42 -13.23
CA ALA A 501 -23.10 -10.98 -13.38
C ALA A 501 -22.13 -10.71 -14.54
N GLY A 502 -22.14 -11.60 -15.54
CA GLY A 502 -21.25 -11.57 -16.71
C GLY A 502 -21.95 -11.48 -18.07
N GLU A 503 -23.29 -11.35 -18.12
CA GLU A 503 -23.99 -10.90 -19.33
C GLU A 503 -24.27 -9.40 -19.23
N VAL A 504 -23.20 -8.61 -19.15
CA VAL A 504 -23.23 -7.29 -19.74
C VAL A 504 -22.37 -7.41 -20.99
N THR A 505 -22.98 -7.84 -22.08
CA THR A 505 -22.47 -7.54 -23.40
C THR A 505 -22.44 -6.02 -23.51
N CYS A 506 -21.28 -5.43 -23.21
CA CYS A 506 -20.91 -4.21 -23.86
C CYS A 506 -20.91 -4.53 -25.36
N HIS A 507 -21.98 -4.12 -26.06
CA HIS A 507 -21.88 -3.90 -27.49
C HIS A 507 -20.89 -2.74 -27.68
N ALA A 508 -19.60 -3.06 -27.59
CA ALA A 508 -18.61 -2.28 -28.28
C ALA A 508 -19.05 -2.28 -29.75
N PRO A 509 -19.12 -1.12 -30.42
CA PRO A 509 -19.14 -1.11 -31.88
C PRO A 509 -17.97 -1.96 -32.37
N PRO A 510 -18.06 -2.57 -33.57
CA PRO A 510 -16.86 -3.13 -34.18
C PRO A 510 -15.77 -2.06 -34.16
N PRO A 511 -14.49 -2.43 -33.97
CA PRO A 511 -13.41 -1.46 -33.93
C PRO A 511 -13.45 -0.67 -35.25
N GLU A 512 -13.99 0.54 -35.20
CA GLU A 512 -13.73 1.52 -36.24
C GLU A 512 -12.22 1.78 -36.16
N GLU A 513 -11.57 1.66 -37.31
CA GLU A 513 -10.13 1.71 -37.51
C GLU A 513 -9.54 3.05 -37.02
N GLU A 514 -9.31 3.18 -35.71
CA GLU A 514 -8.27 4.06 -35.18
C GLU A 514 -7.07 3.18 -34.86
N VAL A 515 -6.16 3.13 -35.82
CA VAL A 515 -4.79 2.60 -35.71
C VAL A 515 -4.09 3.33 -34.57
N ASP A 516 -4.16 2.77 -33.38
CA ASP A 516 -3.27 3.14 -32.27
C ASP A 516 -2.11 2.16 -32.28
N ALA A 517 -0.92 2.69 -32.55
CA ALA A 517 0.31 1.92 -32.63
C ALA A 517 0.67 1.38 -31.24
N VAL A 518 0.97 0.08 -31.19
CA VAL A 518 1.42 -0.71 -30.03
C VAL A 518 0.29 -1.24 -29.12
N THR A 519 -0.01 -2.53 -29.26
CA THR A 519 0.04 -3.51 -28.17
C THR A 519 0.04 -4.90 -28.78
N ASP A 520 1.10 -5.65 -28.50
CA ASP A 520 1.25 -7.06 -28.85
C ASP A 520 0.14 -7.85 -28.13
N PRO A 521 -0.61 -8.77 -28.79
CA PRO A 521 -1.60 -9.62 -28.11
C PRO A 521 -1.04 -10.36 -26.88
N ASP A 522 0.26 -10.66 -26.88
CA ASP A 522 0.98 -11.32 -25.78
C ASP A 522 1.16 -10.43 -24.53
N GLU A 523 0.98 -9.10 -24.65
CA GLU A 523 1.04 -8.13 -23.55
C GLU A 523 -0.20 -8.24 -22.63
N PHE A 524 -1.32 -8.77 -23.16
CA PHE A 524 -2.61 -8.86 -22.47
C PHE A 524 -2.70 -10.07 -21.52
N ASP A 525 -1.95 -11.14 -21.77
CA ASP A 525 -2.04 -12.38 -20.99
C ASP A 525 -1.34 -12.27 -19.61
N ARG A 526 -0.31 -11.43 -19.48
CA ARG A 526 0.46 -11.28 -18.22
C ARG A 526 -0.25 -10.48 -17.12
N ILE A 527 -1.29 -9.70 -17.45
CA ILE A 527 -2.15 -9.01 -16.45
C ILE A 527 -2.80 -10.02 -15.49
N TYR A 528 -3.10 -11.22 -16.01
CA TYR A 528 -3.76 -12.31 -15.32
C TYR A 528 -2.79 -13.28 -14.63
N GLU A 529 -1.48 -13.02 -14.67
CA GLU A 529 -0.54 -13.83 -13.91
C GLU A 529 -0.78 -13.63 -12.41
N PRO A 530 -1.07 -14.73 -11.67
CA PRO A 530 -1.27 -14.66 -10.24
C PRO A 530 0.00 -14.16 -9.56
N LEU A 531 -0.19 -13.46 -8.44
CA LEU A 531 0.91 -13.05 -7.58
C LEU A 531 1.74 -14.28 -7.14
N ASP A 532 3.06 -14.14 -7.05
CA ASP A 532 3.87 -15.16 -6.39
C ASP A 532 3.56 -15.19 -4.88
N VAL A 533 2.87 -16.25 -4.48
CA VAL A 533 2.49 -16.59 -3.11
C VAL A 533 3.59 -17.36 -2.36
N LYS A 534 4.73 -17.62 -2.99
CA LYS A 534 5.86 -18.35 -2.39
C LYS A 534 6.94 -17.43 -1.85
N SER A 535 7.13 -16.24 -2.43
CA SER A 535 8.09 -15.27 -1.88
C SER A 535 7.70 -14.83 -0.46
N LYS A 536 8.68 -14.84 0.44
CA LYS A 536 8.50 -14.51 1.87
C LYS A 536 8.18 -13.03 2.10
N LYS A 537 8.57 -12.17 1.16
CA LYS A 537 8.50 -10.71 1.27
C LYS A 537 7.92 -10.15 -0.02
N ILE A 538 7.34 -8.95 0.04
CA ILE A 538 6.85 -8.23 -1.13
C ILE A 538 7.43 -6.82 -1.17
N HIS A 539 7.70 -6.34 -2.38
CA HIS A 539 8.13 -4.97 -2.61
C HIS A 539 6.90 -4.08 -2.73
N VAL A 540 6.85 -3.03 -1.93
CA VAL A 540 5.78 -2.03 -1.91
C VAL A 540 6.37 -0.65 -2.22
N VAL A 541 5.83 0.01 -3.23
CA VAL A 541 6.40 1.27 -3.77
C VAL A 541 5.32 2.28 -4.12
N ASP A 542 5.73 3.54 -4.30
CA ASP A 542 4.87 4.63 -4.75
C ASP A 542 4.10 4.27 -6.04
N SER A 543 2.79 4.53 -6.02
CA SER A 543 1.92 4.32 -7.19
C SER A 543 2.17 5.29 -8.34
N GLY A 544 2.80 6.43 -8.07
CA GLY A 544 3.21 7.39 -9.08
C GLY A 544 4.25 6.84 -10.08
N LEU A 545 4.81 5.66 -9.82
CA LEU A 545 5.66 4.94 -10.77
C LEU A 545 4.89 4.33 -11.96
N THR A 546 3.57 4.17 -11.85
CA THR A 546 2.72 3.65 -12.93
C THR A 546 1.94 4.78 -13.60
N TYR A 547 1.13 5.50 -12.84
CA TYR A 547 0.54 6.78 -13.23
C TYR A 547 0.07 7.54 -11.99
N ASN A 548 -0.03 8.85 -12.09
CA ASN A 548 -0.05 9.73 -10.94
C ASN A 548 -1.44 9.99 -10.32
N LEU A 549 -2.49 9.25 -10.72
CA LEU A 549 -3.88 9.44 -10.26
C LEU A 549 -4.44 8.20 -9.53
N PRO A 550 -5.06 8.31 -8.34
CA PRO A 550 -5.46 7.16 -7.51
C PRO A 550 -6.79 6.50 -7.93
N TYR A 551 -7.08 6.45 -9.24
CA TYR A 551 -8.31 5.88 -9.79
C TYR A 551 -8.62 4.44 -9.34
N PRO A 552 -7.63 3.52 -9.18
CA PRO A 552 -7.91 2.14 -8.76
C PRO A 552 -8.62 2.04 -7.40
N LEU A 553 -8.44 3.03 -6.52
CA LEU A 553 -9.14 3.09 -5.24
C LEU A 553 -10.64 3.37 -5.43
N ILE A 554 -11.00 4.28 -6.31
CA ILE A 554 -12.37 4.80 -6.44
C ILE A 554 -13.16 4.14 -7.58
N LEU A 555 -12.49 3.49 -8.51
CA LEU A 555 -13.09 2.63 -9.54
C LEU A 555 -13.37 1.20 -9.04
N ARG A 556 -13.04 0.88 -7.77
CA ARG A 556 -13.45 -0.38 -7.13
C ARG A 556 -14.97 -0.53 -7.24
N PRO A 557 -15.51 -1.52 -7.97
CA PRO A 557 -16.93 -1.58 -8.31
C PRO A 557 -17.87 -1.55 -7.10
N GLN A 558 -17.43 -2.13 -5.98
CA GLN A 558 -18.23 -2.20 -4.75
C GLN A 558 -18.41 -0.84 -4.07
N ARG A 559 -17.59 0.16 -4.40
CA ARG A 559 -17.75 1.55 -3.93
C ARG A 559 -18.83 2.30 -4.72
N GLY A 560 -19.02 1.98 -6.01
CA GLY A 560 -20.07 2.57 -6.85
C GLY A 560 -20.05 4.09 -6.84
N VAL A 561 -18.89 4.68 -7.12
CA VAL A 561 -18.68 6.13 -7.20
C VAL A 561 -19.31 6.67 -8.48
N ASP A 562 -20.06 7.77 -8.38
CA ASP A 562 -20.75 8.36 -9.54
C ASP A 562 -20.12 9.68 -9.99
N LEU A 563 -19.51 10.41 -9.06
CA LEU A 563 -18.81 11.66 -9.35
C LEU A 563 -17.41 11.59 -8.74
N ILE A 564 -16.42 11.76 -9.60
CA ILE A 564 -15.01 11.86 -9.22
C ILE A 564 -14.57 13.30 -9.45
N ILE A 565 -14.17 13.98 -8.38
CA ILE A 565 -13.54 15.30 -8.43
C ILE A 565 -12.03 15.08 -8.28
N SER A 566 -11.34 15.01 -9.41
CA SER A 566 -9.92 14.69 -9.53
C SER A 566 -9.09 15.97 -9.58
N PHE A 567 -7.97 16.00 -8.86
CA PHE A 567 -7.03 17.12 -8.80
C PHE A 567 -5.65 16.63 -9.19
N ASP A 568 -5.15 17.14 -10.32
CA ASP A 568 -3.88 16.72 -10.92
C ASP A 568 -2.77 17.78 -10.73
N PHE A 569 -1.75 17.37 -9.99
CA PHE A 569 -0.53 18.11 -9.66
C PHE A 569 0.70 17.53 -10.38
N SER A 570 0.51 16.66 -11.37
CA SER A 570 1.59 16.06 -12.15
C SER A 570 2.44 17.13 -12.82
N ALA A 571 3.75 16.90 -12.89
CA ALA A 571 4.62 17.79 -13.63
C ALA A 571 4.27 17.71 -15.12
N ARG A 572 4.39 18.85 -15.80
CA ARG A 572 4.24 18.94 -17.25
C ARG A 572 5.52 19.54 -17.85
N PRO A 573 5.82 19.26 -19.13
CA PRO A 573 6.96 19.88 -19.80
C PRO A 573 6.91 21.42 -19.80
N SER A 574 5.71 21.99 -19.76
CA SER A 574 5.46 23.43 -19.72
C SER A 574 4.07 23.72 -19.13
N ASP A 575 3.85 24.93 -18.61
CA ASP A 575 2.54 25.40 -18.14
C ASP A 575 1.47 25.28 -19.24
N SER A 576 1.88 25.46 -20.50
CA SER A 576 1.02 25.39 -21.69
C SER A 576 0.84 23.97 -22.26
N SER A 577 1.47 22.95 -21.67
CA SER A 577 1.36 21.57 -22.15
C SER A 577 -0.01 20.95 -21.85
N PRO A 578 -0.54 20.06 -22.72
CA PRO A 578 -1.79 19.35 -22.47
C PRO A 578 -1.76 18.54 -21.16
N PRO A 579 -2.71 18.75 -20.23
CA PRO A 579 -2.65 18.17 -18.89
C PRO A 579 -3.36 16.81 -18.77
N PHE A 580 -3.32 15.96 -19.81
CA PHE A 580 -4.13 14.72 -19.85
C PHE A 580 -3.33 13.42 -19.84
N LYS A 581 -1.99 13.47 -19.78
CA LYS A 581 -1.12 12.27 -19.80
C LYS A 581 -1.56 11.23 -18.77
N GLU A 582 -1.65 11.62 -17.51
CA GLU A 582 -1.97 10.71 -16.41
C GLU A 582 -3.44 10.26 -16.44
N LEU A 583 -4.34 11.12 -16.93
CA LEU A 583 -5.75 10.78 -17.10
C LEU A 583 -5.96 9.73 -18.21
N LEU A 584 -5.23 9.83 -19.32
CA LEU A 584 -5.24 8.86 -20.41
C LEU A 584 -4.62 7.52 -19.97
N LEU A 585 -3.57 7.54 -19.13
CA LEU A 585 -3.03 6.33 -18.52
C LEU A 585 -4.06 5.65 -17.59
N ALA A 586 -4.80 6.43 -16.80
CA ALA A 586 -5.89 5.92 -15.97
C ALA A 586 -7.04 5.33 -16.80
N GLU A 587 -7.41 5.95 -17.94
CA GLU A 587 -8.38 5.41 -18.89
C GLU A 587 -7.89 4.08 -19.50
N LYS A 588 -6.61 4.02 -19.92
CA LYS A 588 -5.96 2.80 -20.43
C LYS A 588 -6.04 1.68 -19.38
N TRP A 589 -5.67 1.97 -18.13
CA TRP A 589 -5.74 1.02 -17.03
C TRP A 589 -7.17 0.55 -16.74
N ALA A 590 -8.14 1.46 -16.73
CA ALA A 590 -9.55 1.11 -16.51
C ALA A 590 -10.07 0.19 -17.63
N ARG A 591 -9.74 0.48 -18.89
CA ARG A 591 -10.06 -0.37 -20.05
C ARG A 591 -9.44 -1.76 -19.93
N MET A 592 -8.16 -1.84 -19.56
CA MET A 592 -7.46 -3.13 -19.36
C MET A 592 -8.11 -3.97 -18.25
N ASN A 593 -8.58 -3.32 -17.19
CA ASN A 593 -9.25 -3.96 -16.05
C ASN A 593 -10.78 -4.10 -16.23
N LYS A 594 -11.32 -3.75 -17.41
CA LYS A 594 -12.75 -3.82 -17.75
C LYS A 594 -13.63 -3.03 -16.77
N LEU A 595 -13.13 -1.89 -16.31
CA LEU A 595 -13.84 -0.98 -15.41
C LEU A 595 -14.48 0.17 -16.20
N PRO A 596 -15.72 0.60 -15.84
CA PRO A 596 -16.34 1.76 -16.45
C PRO A 596 -15.52 3.04 -16.26
N PHE A 597 -15.28 3.76 -17.35
CA PHE A 597 -14.56 5.03 -17.36
C PHE A 597 -15.09 5.90 -18.52
N PRO A 598 -15.34 7.20 -18.33
CA PRO A 598 -15.84 8.04 -19.41
C PRO A 598 -14.75 8.24 -20.47
N LYS A 599 -15.12 8.21 -21.75
CA LYS A 599 -14.16 8.39 -22.85
C LYS A 599 -13.48 9.76 -22.72
N ILE A 600 -12.15 9.78 -22.70
CA ILE A 600 -11.36 11.01 -22.73
C ILE A 600 -11.11 11.37 -24.19
N ASP A 601 -11.70 12.46 -24.66
CA ASP A 601 -11.46 12.94 -26.01
C ASP A 601 -10.18 13.79 -26.04
N PRO A 602 -9.09 13.31 -26.69
CA PRO A 602 -7.81 14.01 -26.68
C PRO A 602 -7.88 15.37 -27.38
N LYS A 603 -8.87 15.57 -28.28
CA LYS A 603 -9.09 16.84 -28.98
C LYS A 603 -9.75 17.90 -28.10
N VAL A 604 -10.12 17.59 -26.86
CA VAL A 604 -10.66 18.58 -25.91
C VAL A 604 -9.66 19.72 -25.71
N PHE A 605 -8.36 19.42 -25.62
CA PHE A 605 -7.34 20.44 -25.48
C PHE A 605 -7.31 21.39 -26.68
N ASP A 606 -7.31 20.83 -27.91
CA ASP A 606 -7.25 21.62 -29.14
C ASP A 606 -8.46 22.54 -29.32
N ARG A 607 -9.64 22.11 -28.84
CA ARG A 607 -10.89 22.87 -28.95
C ARG A 607 -11.07 23.90 -27.85
N GLU A 608 -10.71 23.55 -26.61
CA GLU A 608 -11.05 24.32 -25.42
C GLU A 608 -9.87 25.10 -24.83
N GLY A 609 -8.65 24.80 -25.27
CA GLY A 609 -7.42 25.33 -24.69
C GLY A 609 -7.19 24.86 -23.26
N LEU A 610 -6.22 25.51 -22.59
CA LEU A 610 -5.90 25.27 -21.19
C LEU A 610 -6.99 25.88 -20.29
N LYS A 611 -7.52 25.08 -19.35
CA LYS A 611 -8.56 25.48 -18.38
C LYS A 611 -8.19 25.01 -16.98
N GLU A 612 -8.82 25.62 -15.97
CA GLU A 612 -8.66 25.22 -14.56
C GLU A 612 -9.26 23.84 -14.27
N CYS A 613 -10.35 23.48 -14.95
CA CYS A 613 -10.92 22.13 -14.90
C CYS A 613 -11.66 21.74 -16.19
N TYR A 614 -11.83 20.44 -16.39
CA TYR A 614 -12.56 19.82 -17.50
C TYR A 614 -13.60 18.82 -16.95
N VAL A 615 -14.70 18.62 -17.69
CA VAL A 615 -15.76 17.67 -17.28
C VAL A 615 -15.93 16.58 -18.33
N PHE A 616 -15.75 15.33 -17.92
CA PHE A 616 -15.93 14.14 -18.75
C PHE A 616 -17.14 13.36 -18.26
N LYS A 617 -18.19 13.31 -19.09
CA LYS A 617 -19.45 12.63 -18.78
C LYS A 617 -19.50 11.25 -19.45
N PRO A 618 -20.17 10.27 -18.84
CA PRO A 618 -20.42 8.97 -19.47
C PRO A 618 -21.28 9.14 -20.73
N LYS A 619 -21.14 8.21 -21.69
CA LYS A 619 -22.00 8.21 -22.87
C LYS A 619 -23.42 7.80 -22.49
N LYS A 620 -24.41 8.29 -23.25
CA LYS A 620 -25.81 7.93 -23.02
C LYS A 620 -26.00 6.42 -23.16
N GLY A 621 -26.41 5.77 -22.06
CA GLY A 621 -26.62 4.32 -21.99
C GLY A 621 -25.53 3.55 -21.23
N GLU A 622 -24.38 4.17 -20.94
CA GLU A 622 -23.35 3.56 -20.09
C GLU A 622 -23.82 3.57 -18.63
N LYS A 623 -24.07 2.38 -18.08
CA LYS A 623 -24.43 2.20 -16.67
C LYS A 623 -23.19 2.13 -15.80
N ASN A 624 -23.28 2.66 -14.57
CA ASN A 624 -22.23 2.60 -13.55
C ASN A 624 -20.89 3.25 -13.95
N CYS A 625 -20.90 4.12 -14.96
CA CYS A 625 -19.74 4.89 -15.39
C CYS A 625 -19.76 6.27 -14.68
N PRO A 626 -18.68 6.65 -13.98
CA PRO A 626 -18.67 7.91 -13.23
C PRO A 626 -18.55 9.12 -14.17
N THR A 627 -19.06 10.26 -13.72
CA THR A 627 -18.67 11.57 -14.26
C THR A 627 -17.37 12.00 -13.58
N ILE A 628 -16.43 12.55 -14.36
CA ILE A 628 -15.15 13.04 -13.85
C ILE A 628 -15.09 14.56 -14.04
N ILE A 629 -14.89 15.30 -12.96
CA ILE A 629 -14.37 16.67 -13.01
C ILE A 629 -12.87 16.57 -12.78
N HIS A 630 -12.07 17.02 -13.73
CA HIS A 630 -10.62 16.94 -13.70
C HIS A 630 -10.02 18.35 -13.61
N PHE A 631 -9.62 18.73 -12.40
CA PHE A 631 -8.86 19.93 -12.11
C PHE A 631 -7.39 19.70 -12.42
N VAL A 632 -6.75 20.72 -12.99
CA VAL A 632 -5.35 20.68 -13.40
C VAL A 632 -4.60 21.84 -12.75
N LEU A 633 -3.33 21.62 -12.40
CA LEU A 633 -2.47 22.67 -11.84
C LEU A 633 -2.09 23.69 -12.93
N VAL A 634 -2.75 24.84 -12.94
CA VAL A 634 -2.56 25.93 -13.92
C VAL A 634 -2.79 27.28 -13.25
N ASN A 635 -1.99 28.29 -13.61
CA ASN A 635 -2.16 29.67 -13.13
C ASN A 635 -2.71 30.57 -14.26
N ILE A 636 -4.05 30.58 -14.38
CA ILE A 636 -4.79 31.32 -15.42
C ILE A 636 -5.49 32.54 -14.80
N ASN A 637 -6.71 32.39 -14.28
CA ASN A 637 -7.47 33.53 -13.76
C ASN A 637 -6.90 34.04 -12.43
N PHE A 638 -6.21 33.19 -11.67
CA PHE A 638 -5.59 33.58 -10.40
C PHE A 638 -4.60 34.74 -10.54
N ARG A 639 -3.94 34.89 -11.71
CA ARG A 639 -3.10 36.05 -12.03
C ARG A 639 -3.85 37.37 -11.95
N GLN A 640 -5.11 37.37 -12.38
CA GLN A 640 -5.93 38.57 -12.49
C GLN A 640 -6.86 38.77 -11.29
N PHE A 641 -7.27 37.68 -10.63
CA PHE A 641 -8.29 37.68 -9.59
C PHE A 641 -7.75 37.14 -8.26
N LYS A 642 -8.11 37.78 -7.14
CA LYS A 642 -7.75 37.32 -5.78
C LYS A 642 -8.81 36.42 -5.16
N ALA A 643 -10.04 36.49 -5.65
CA ALA A 643 -11.14 35.60 -5.32
C ALA A 643 -12.07 35.51 -6.55
N PRO A 644 -12.92 34.48 -6.68
CA PRO A 644 -13.82 34.36 -7.83
C PRO A 644 -14.61 35.66 -8.08
N GLY A 645 -14.43 36.25 -9.26
CA GLY A 645 -15.06 37.51 -9.65
C GLY A 645 -14.49 38.79 -9.01
N VAL A 646 -13.43 38.70 -8.19
CA VAL A 646 -12.81 39.85 -7.51
C VAL A 646 -11.41 40.11 -8.09
N PRO A 647 -11.23 41.16 -8.90
CA PRO A 647 -9.93 41.47 -9.51
C PRO A 647 -8.89 41.91 -8.47
N ARG A 648 -7.61 41.76 -8.83
CA ARG A 648 -6.48 42.33 -8.09
C ARG A 648 -6.34 43.81 -8.45
N GLU A 649 -6.08 44.64 -7.45
CA GLU A 649 -6.04 46.11 -7.62
C GLU A 649 -4.65 46.68 -7.38
N THR A 650 -3.87 46.07 -6.48
CA THR A 650 -2.54 46.60 -6.11
C THR A 650 -1.41 45.85 -6.82
N GLU A 651 -0.30 46.53 -7.12
CA GLU A 651 0.88 45.90 -7.73
C GLU A 651 1.37 44.69 -6.92
N LYS A 652 1.39 44.78 -5.58
CA LYS A 652 1.76 43.67 -4.70
C LYS A 652 0.85 42.45 -4.84
N GLU A 653 -0.46 42.67 -5.02
CA GLU A 653 -1.39 41.57 -5.25
C GLU A 653 -1.12 40.89 -6.58
N MET A 654 -0.76 41.66 -7.62
CA MET A 654 -0.45 41.15 -8.96
C MET A 654 0.88 40.39 -8.97
N GLU A 655 1.94 40.95 -8.37
CA GLU A 655 3.26 40.31 -8.23
C GLU A 655 3.20 38.97 -7.49
N LEU A 656 2.34 38.86 -6.47
CA LEU A 656 2.17 37.59 -5.75
C LEU A 656 1.63 36.49 -6.68
N ALA A 657 0.75 36.84 -7.62
CA ALA A 657 0.08 35.88 -8.49
C ALA A 657 0.78 35.69 -9.85
N ASP A 658 1.74 36.54 -10.19
CA ASP A 658 2.49 36.47 -11.43
C ASP A 658 3.70 35.53 -11.28
N PHE A 659 3.45 34.23 -11.48
CA PHE A 659 4.49 33.19 -11.44
C PHE A 659 4.09 32.00 -12.31
N ASP A 660 5.09 31.33 -12.86
CA ASP A 660 4.94 30.09 -13.62
C ASP A 660 5.14 28.88 -12.71
N ILE A 661 4.53 27.74 -13.05
CA ILE A 661 4.70 26.50 -12.27
C ILE A 661 5.87 25.68 -12.81
N PHE A 662 5.92 25.47 -14.12
CA PHE A 662 6.83 24.58 -14.84
C PHE A 662 7.71 25.34 -15.84
N ASP A 663 7.27 26.48 -16.37
CA ASP A 663 8.04 27.26 -17.36
C ASP A 663 9.24 28.02 -16.73
N ASP A 664 9.21 28.28 -15.42
CA ASP A 664 10.32 28.91 -14.70
C ASP A 664 11.42 27.88 -14.34
N PRO A 665 12.65 28.02 -14.86
CA PRO A 665 13.76 27.10 -14.55
C PRO A 665 14.19 27.13 -13.07
N GLU A 666 13.95 28.24 -12.36
CA GLU A 666 14.22 28.38 -10.93
C GLU A 666 12.97 28.09 -10.07
N SER A 667 11.93 27.51 -10.68
CA SER A 667 10.65 27.23 -10.02
C SER A 667 10.86 26.41 -8.74
N PRO A 668 10.33 26.89 -7.59
CA PRO A 668 10.36 26.12 -6.35
C PRO A 668 9.41 24.91 -6.38
N PHE A 669 8.61 24.76 -7.44
CA PHE A 669 7.57 23.75 -7.54
C PHE A 669 8.02 22.45 -8.19
N SER A 670 9.32 22.28 -8.46
CA SER A 670 9.87 20.99 -8.91
C SER A 670 9.50 19.84 -7.97
N THR A 671 9.27 18.65 -8.55
CA THR A 671 8.90 17.44 -7.79
C THR A 671 9.98 17.08 -6.76
N PHE A 672 11.25 17.37 -7.04
CA PHE A 672 12.38 17.11 -6.15
C PHE A 672 12.56 18.14 -5.03
N ASN A 673 11.84 19.27 -5.04
CA ASN A 673 12.03 20.30 -4.02
C ASN A 673 11.22 20.01 -2.76
N PHE A 674 11.91 19.96 -1.61
CA PHE A 674 11.32 19.72 -0.29
C PHE A 674 11.45 20.92 0.66
N GLN A 675 11.83 22.09 0.16
CA GLN A 675 11.86 23.33 0.95
C GLN A 675 11.04 24.41 0.26
N TYR A 676 9.95 24.83 0.91
CA TYR A 676 9.03 25.82 0.34
C TYR A 676 9.09 27.08 1.18
N SER A 677 9.55 28.19 0.58
CA SER A 677 9.45 29.49 1.24
C SER A 677 7.99 29.80 1.58
N ASN A 678 7.77 30.67 2.55
CA ASN A 678 6.42 31.10 2.92
C ASN A 678 5.64 31.69 1.72
N GLU A 679 6.35 32.31 0.79
CA GLU A 679 5.80 32.86 -0.44
C GLU A 679 5.45 31.76 -1.43
N ALA A 680 6.37 30.82 -1.71
CA ALA A 680 6.11 29.69 -2.60
C ALA A 680 4.94 28.83 -2.10
N PHE A 681 4.88 28.57 -0.79
CA PHE A 681 3.75 27.89 -0.17
C PHE A 681 2.44 28.64 -0.42
N THR A 682 2.40 29.93 -0.12
CA THR A 682 1.19 30.75 -0.28
C THR A 682 0.75 30.83 -1.73
N ARG A 683 1.68 31.01 -2.68
CA ARG A 683 1.41 31.02 -4.12
C ARG A 683 0.67 29.76 -4.57
N LEU A 684 1.24 28.59 -4.29
CA LEU A 684 0.66 27.32 -4.74
C LEU A 684 -0.62 26.94 -3.97
N HIS A 685 -0.64 27.17 -2.66
CA HIS A 685 -1.80 26.93 -1.82
C HIS A 685 -3.00 27.78 -2.28
N ASP A 686 -2.80 29.10 -2.40
CA ASP A 686 -3.87 30.03 -2.73
C ASP A 686 -4.32 29.88 -4.19
N LEU A 687 -3.40 29.52 -5.10
CA LEU A 687 -3.74 29.18 -6.49
C LEU A 687 -4.76 28.05 -6.54
N MET A 688 -4.50 26.94 -5.85
CA MET A 688 -5.38 25.77 -5.91
C MET A 688 -6.65 25.95 -5.10
N GLU A 689 -6.61 26.73 -4.02
CA GLU A 689 -7.81 27.21 -3.33
C GLU A 689 -8.69 28.02 -4.29
N PHE A 690 -8.10 29.03 -4.96
CA PHE A 690 -8.81 29.88 -5.91
C PHE A 690 -9.40 29.07 -7.06
N ASN A 691 -8.61 28.23 -7.74
CA ASN A 691 -9.08 27.44 -8.88
C ASN A 691 -10.27 26.56 -8.49
N THR A 692 -10.24 25.98 -7.28
CA THR A 692 -11.35 25.15 -6.77
C THR A 692 -12.60 26.00 -6.53
N LEU A 693 -12.47 27.16 -5.87
CA LEU A 693 -13.60 28.04 -5.59
C LEU A 693 -14.17 28.68 -6.87
N ASN A 694 -13.32 29.02 -7.84
CA ASN A 694 -13.70 29.63 -9.10
C ASN A 694 -14.55 28.69 -9.97
N ASN A 695 -14.42 27.38 -9.77
CA ASN A 695 -15.18 26.36 -10.47
C ASN A 695 -16.22 25.65 -9.56
N LEU A 696 -16.62 26.28 -8.45
CA LEU A 696 -17.61 25.71 -7.53
C LEU A 696 -18.95 25.41 -8.22
N GLU A 697 -19.38 26.26 -9.15
CA GLU A 697 -20.62 26.03 -9.91
C GLU A 697 -20.52 24.79 -10.82
N VAL A 698 -19.35 24.49 -11.39
CA VAL A 698 -19.12 23.25 -12.17
C VAL A 698 -19.34 22.02 -11.30
N ILE A 699 -18.84 22.05 -10.05
CA ILE A 699 -19.05 20.99 -9.07
C ILE A 699 -20.54 20.84 -8.73
N LYS A 700 -21.23 21.95 -8.45
CA LYS A 700 -22.67 21.94 -8.16
C LYS A 700 -23.48 21.36 -9.31
N GLU A 701 -23.21 21.78 -10.55
CA GLU A 701 -23.89 21.24 -11.74
C GLU A 701 -23.68 19.73 -11.89
N ALA A 702 -22.46 19.22 -11.71
CA ALA A 702 -22.22 17.79 -11.79
C ALA A 702 -22.94 16.99 -10.68
N ILE A 703 -23.03 17.54 -9.46
CA ILE A 703 -23.81 16.94 -8.36
C ILE A 703 -25.29 16.89 -8.75
N LYS A 704 -25.84 17.99 -9.30
CA LYS A 704 -27.24 18.05 -9.78
C LYS A 704 -27.50 16.99 -10.85
N ASP A 705 -26.61 16.86 -11.82
CA ASP A 705 -26.71 15.85 -12.89
C ASP A 705 -26.70 14.42 -12.33
N CYS A 706 -25.83 14.12 -11.35
CA CYS A 706 -25.80 12.81 -10.70
C CYS A 706 -27.10 12.50 -9.93
N ILE A 707 -27.70 13.50 -9.26
CA ILE A 707 -28.97 13.34 -8.55
C ILE A 707 -30.11 13.08 -9.55
N VAL A 708 -30.17 13.84 -10.64
CA VAL A 708 -31.17 13.65 -11.70
C VAL A 708 -31.02 12.25 -12.33
N SER A 709 -29.80 11.85 -12.67
CA SER A 709 -29.51 10.52 -13.21
C SER A 709 -29.98 9.39 -12.29
N ARG A 710 -29.79 9.53 -10.97
CA ARG A 710 -30.30 8.55 -9.98
C ARG A 710 -31.82 8.50 -9.89
N LYS A 711 -32.48 9.66 -10.00
CA LYS A 711 -33.95 9.72 -10.00
C LYS A 711 -34.53 9.03 -11.23
N GLU A 712 -33.94 9.30 -12.39
CA GLU A 712 -34.38 8.79 -13.69
C GLU A 712 -34.05 7.31 -13.91
N ASN A 713 -33.01 6.77 -13.26
CA ASN A 713 -32.60 5.37 -13.40
C ASN A 713 -32.82 4.53 -12.14
N PRO A 714 -34.10 4.18 -11.83
CA PRO A 714 -34.44 3.32 -10.71
C PRO A 714 -33.74 1.99 -10.64
N SER A 715 -33.41 1.42 -11.80
CA SER A 715 -32.80 0.09 -11.88
C SER A 715 -31.28 0.11 -11.71
N CYS A 716 -30.65 1.30 -11.74
CA CYS A 716 -29.31 1.51 -11.18
C CYS A 716 -29.37 1.78 -9.67
N ARG A 717 -30.58 1.88 -9.07
CA ARG A 717 -30.74 1.87 -7.62
C ARG A 717 -30.27 0.51 -7.16
N SER A 718 -29.14 0.50 -6.49
CA SER A 718 -28.70 -0.61 -5.68
C SER A 718 -28.15 -1.82 -6.48
N LEU A 719 -26.82 -1.84 -6.67
CA LEU A 719 -26.09 -2.93 -6.00
C LEU A 719 -25.99 -2.54 -4.51
N SER A 720 -27.13 -2.43 -3.83
CA SER A 720 -27.17 -2.92 -2.47
C SER A 720 -26.95 -4.39 -2.72
N PHE A 721 -25.71 -4.84 -2.55
CA PHE A 721 -25.53 -6.20 -2.13
C PHE A 721 -26.53 -6.37 -0.99
N SER A 722 -27.61 -7.11 -1.23
CA SER A 722 -28.37 -7.67 -0.14
C SER A 722 -27.32 -8.30 0.76
N LEU A 723 -27.24 -7.84 2.01
CA LEU A 723 -26.23 -8.29 2.97
C LEU A 723 -26.27 -9.82 3.19
N SER A 724 -27.24 -10.51 2.59
CA SER A 724 -27.44 -11.95 2.56
C SER A 724 -27.17 -12.66 1.21
N GLU A 725 -26.79 -11.97 0.13
CA GLU A 725 -26.69 -12.57 -1.23
C GLU A 725 -25.28 -12.97 -1.70
N ILE A 726 -24.27 -12.93 -0.83
CA ILE A 726 -23.17 -13.89 -0.97
C ILE A 726 -23.61 -15.11 -0.18
N PRO A 727 -23.95 -16.25 -0.81
CA PRO A 727 -24.16 -17.45 -0.04
C PRO A 727 -22.87 -17.71 0.73
N ASN A 728 -22.94 -17.60 2.08
CA ASN A 728 -22.08 -18.40 2.93
C ASN A 728 -22.22 -19.82 2.38
N LYS A 729 -21.22 -20.31 1.62
CA LYS A 729 -21.26 -21.67 1.09
C LYS A 729 -21.53 -22.58 2.27
N LYS A 730 -22.76 -23.06 2.38
CA LYS A 730 -23.12 -24.05 3.38
C LYS A 730 -22.25 -25.26 3.10
N PHE A 731 -21.49 -25.63 4.11
CA PHE A 731 -20.60 -26.77 4.17
C PHE A 731 -21.26 -28.02 3.55
N LEU A 732 -20.84 -28.38 2.35
CA LEU A 732 -21.02 -29.75 1.88
C LEU A 732 -19.92 -30.57 2.53
N ARG A 733 -20.27 -31.30 3.61
CA ARG A 733 -19.48 -32.44 4.07
C ARG A 733 -19.28 -33.34 2.85
N ARG A 734 -18.05 -33.43 2.36
CA ARG A 734 -17.69 -34.34 1.27
C ARG A 734 -17.71 -35.76 1.86
N ASP A 735 -18.79 -36.48 1.60
CA ASP A 735 -18.93 -37.90 1.89
C ASP A 735 -17.87 -38.68 1.06
N PRO A 736 -17.03 -39.54 1.66
CA PRO A 736 -15.97 -40.22 0.95
C PRO A 736 -16.56 -41.41 0.19
N ARG A 737 -17.02 -41.18 -1.04
CA ARG A 737 -17.29 -42.27 -1.99
C ARG A 737 -16.23 -42.31 -3.09
N PRO A 738 -15.74 -43.51 -3.48
CA PRO A 738 -14.65 -43.64 -4.43
C PRO A 738 -15.09 -43.22 -5.85
N LYS A 739 -14.15 -42.66 -6.61
CA LYS A 739 -14.34 -42.23 -8.00
C LYS A 739 -14.72 -43.43 -8.90
N PRO A 740 -15.66 -43.28 -9.84
CA PRO A 740 -16.07 -44.35 -10.72
C PRO A 740 -15.14 -44.43 -11.94
N TRP A 741 -13.97 -45.07 -11.79
CA TRP A 741 -13.16 -45.50 -12.94
C TRP A 741 -12.63 -46.93 -12.82
N ASP A 742 -12.91 -47.64 -11.73
CA ASP A 742 -12.66 -49.08 -11.63
C ASP A 742 -13.95 -49.86 -11.93
N ARG A 743 -14.23 -50.10 -13.21
CA ARG A 743 -15.09 -51.19 -13.73
C ARG A 743 -15.24 -51.09 -15.25
N LEU A 744 -14.16 -51.37 -15.97
CA LEU A 744 -14.21 -51.82 -17.36
C LEU A 744 -13.21 -52.97 -17.48
N GLY A 745 -13.70 -54.17 -17.21
CA GLY A 745 -12.92 -55.41 -17.22
C GLY A 745 -13.69 -56.56 -16.58
N ASN A 746 -14.70 -57.09 -17.28
CA ASN A 746 -14.91 -58.53 -17.49
C ASN A 746 -16.30 -58.84 -18.09
N ASP A 747 -16.22 -59.39 -19.30
CA ASP A 747 -16.94 -60.57 -19.82
C ASP A 747 -18.45 -60.55 -20.08
N ASN A 748 -18.76 -60.61 -21.39
CA ASN A 748 -19.52 -61.68 -22.06
C ASN A 748 -20.35 -62.62 -21.16
N LYS A 749 -21.68 -62.43 -21.17
CA LYS A 749 -22.68 -63.41 -21.62
C LYS A 749 -24.10 -62.88 -21.47
#